data_AF-A0A667HZX6-F1
#
_entry.id   AF-A0A667HZX6-F1
#
_cell.length_a   1.000
_cell.length_b   1.000
_cell.length_c   1.000
_cell.angle_alpha   90.00
_cell.angle_beta   90.00
_cell.angle_gamma   90.00
#
_symmetry.space_group_name_H-M   'P 1'
#
loop_
_entity.id
_entity.type
_entity.pdbx_description
1 polymer ?
#
loop_
_entity_poly.entity_id
_entity_poly.type
_entity_poly.pdbx_seq_one_letter_code
_entity_poly.pdbx_strand_id
1 'polypeptide(L)'
;MAKRSSLSIRIVEGKNLPAKDITGSSDPYCIVKVDNEPVIRTATVWKTLCPFWGEEYQVHLPPAFHAVAFYVMDEDALSRDDVIGKVCLTRDTLAAHPKGFSGWAHLTEVDPDEEVQGEIHLRLEVVPGPRARRLLRCSVLEARDLAPKDRNGASDPFVRVRYSGRTQETSIVKKSRYPRWNEMFEFELEEGAAEALCVEAWDWDLVSRNDFLGKVVFNVQKLCSAQKEEGWFRLQPDQSKNRRGEGNLGSLQLEVRLRDETVLPSGCYQPLVQLLCREVKLGTQGPGQLIALIEETTSTECRQDVATNLLKLFLGQGLAKDFLDLLFQLELGRTSEANTLFRSNSLASKSMESFLKVAGMRYLHGVLGPIIDKVFEEKKYVELDPSKVEVKDVGCSGLHRPQTEAEVLEQSAQTLRAHLAALLSALSRSVRACPAVVRATFRQLFRRVRERFPSAQHENVPFIAVTSFLCLRFVSPAIMAPKLFHLRERHADARTSRTLLLLAKAVQNVGNMDTPASRAKEAWMEPLQPTVRQGVAQLKDFITKLVDIEEKEELGLQRALSLQAPPVKEGPLFIHRTKGKGPLMSSFKKLHFSLTTEALSFAKTPNSKCVNELNQWLSALRKVSIGNPGLLGSYHPGVFRGDKWSCCHQKDKSDLGCDKTRSRVTLQEWNDPLDHDLEAQLIYRHLLGVEPALREKHRELSAGIEAGSVLTGPGGAPEDPLAQLLQVLRDLQEAHRSSPASSPPSEPSCLLELQT
;
A
#
# COMPACT_ATOMS: atom_id res chain seq x y z
N MET A 1 -18.11 7.45 -14.07
CA MET A 1 -17.87 6.30 -13.17
C MET A 1 -16.45 5.82 -13.38
N ALA A 2 -15.79 5.30 -12.35
CA ALA A 2 -14.44 4.76 -12.46
C ALA A 2 -14.40 3.29 -12.00
N LYS A 3 -14.06 2.37 -12.91
CA LYS A 3 -13.65 1.02 -12.52
C LYS A 3 -12.23 1.08 -11.96
N ARG A 4 -12.04 0.62 -10.73
CA ARG A 4 -10.77 0.60 -10.01
C ARG A 4 -10.52 -0.79 -9.46
N SER A 5 -9.58 -1.51 -10.07
CA SER A 5 -8.95 -2.66 -9.41
C SER A 5 -7.95 -2.13 -8.40
N SER A 6 -8.10 -2.54 -7.15
CA SER A 6 -7.11 -2.33 -6.09
C SER A 6 -6.68 -3.69 -5.56
N LEU A 7 -5.40 -3.80 -5.24
CA LEU A 7 -4.79 -5.01 -4.73
C LEU A 7 -4.15 -4.67 -3.38
N SER A 8 -4.76 -5.18 -2.30
CA SER A 8 -4.13 -5.18 -0.98
C SER A 8 -3.16 -6.37 -0.94
N ILE A 9 -1.92 -6.10 -0.55
CA ILE A 9 -0.80 -7.02 -0.55
C ILE A 9 -0.09 -6.89 0.78
N ARG A 10 0.01 -7.99 1.52
CA ARG A 10 0.80 -8.06 2.75
C ARG A 10 1.82 -9.18 2.64
N ILE A 11 3.07 -8.80 2.83
CA ILE A 11 4.23 -9.71 2.80
C ILE A 11 4.62 -9.91 4.26
N VAL A 12 4.22 -11.05 4.84
CA VAL A 12 4.32 -11.27 6.28
C VAL A 12 5.72 -11.74 6.64
N GLU A 13 6.06 -12.98 6.28
CA GLU A 13 7.34 -13.60 6.62
C GLU A 13 7.73 -14.70 5.63
N GLY A 14 9.03 -14.98 5.54
CA GLY A 14 9.58 -16.15 4.87
C GLY A 14 10.03 -17.19 5.89
N LYS A 15 10.07 -18.46 5.51
CA LYS A 15 10.67 -19.53 6.32
C LYS A 15 11.45 -20.52 5.48
N ASN A 16 12.47 -21.13 6.08
CA ASN A 16 13.31 -22.17 5.50
C ASN A 16 13.91 -21.74 4.15
N LEU A 17 14.28 -20.46 4.01
CA LEU A 17 14.97 -19.99 2.82
C LEU A 17 16.37 -20.64 2.73
N PRO A 18 16.88 -20.93 1.52
CA PRO A 18 18.25 -21.41 1.35
C PRO A 18 19.25 -20.32 1.74
N ALA A 19 20.35 -20.72 2.39
CA ALA A 19 21.50 -19.86 2.60
C ALA A 19 22.18 -19.56 1.25
N LYS A 20 22.47 -18.29 1.03
CA LYS A 20 23.12 -17.74 -0.17
C LYS A 20 24.47 -17.10 0.17
N ASP A 21 24.58 -16.50 1.35
CA ASP A 21 25.84 -15.99 1.89
C ASP A 21 26.86 -17.10 2.15
N ILE A 22 28.14 -16.77 1.99
CA ILE A 22 29.28 -17.54 2.51
C ILE A 22 29.19 -17.72 4.05
N THR A 23 28.47 -16.84 4.76
CA THR A 23 28.26 -16.95 6.22
C THR A 23 27.20 -17.99 6.63
N GLY A 24 26.59 -18.72 5.69
CA GLY A 24 25.52 -19.69 5.99
C GLY A 24 24.18 -19.02 6.33
N SER A 25 23.99 -17.80 5.83
CA SER A 25 22.80 -16.97 5.98
C SER A 25 22.31 -16.48 4.62
N SER A 26 21.32 -15.61 4.65
CA SER A 26 20.88 -14.78 3.52
C SER A 26 20.51 -13.41 4.08
N ASP A 27 20.52 -12.38 3.25
CA ASP A 27 20.02 -11.03 3.49
C ASP A 27 18.72 -10.79 2.67
N PRO A 28 17.62 -11.52 2.94
CA PRO A 28 16.46 -11.57 2.05
C PRO A 28 15.59 -10.30 2.02
N TYR A 29 15.11 -9.98 0.82
CA TYR A 29 14.05 -9.01 0.53
C TYR A 29 13.08 -9.55 -0.52
N CYS A 30 11.93 -8.89 -0.70
CA CYS A 30 10.90 -9.28 -1.66
C CYS A 30 10.61 -8.17 -2.68
N ILE A 31 10.55 -8.53 -3.96
CA ILE A 31 10.07 -7.67 -5.06
C ILE A 31 8.70 -8.18 -5.49
N VAL A 32 7.70 -7.30 -5.54
CA VAL A 32 6.42 -7.62 -6.21
C VAL A 32 6.46 -7.04 -7.62
N LYS A 33 6.35 -7.91 -8.62
CA LYS A 33 6.11 -7.54 -10.02
C LYS A 33 4.61 -7.74 -10.32
N VAL A 34 3.97 -6.79 -10.99
CA VAL A 34 2.65 -6.98 -11.61
C VAL A 34 2.85 -6.96 -13.10
N ASP A 35 2.46 -8.03 -13.79
CA ASP A 35 2.69 -8.17 -15.24
C ASP A 35 4.16 -7.94 -15.65
N ASN A 36 5.08 -8.45 -14.82
CA ASN A 36 6.54 -8.31 -14.89
C ASN A 36 7.11 -6.89 -14.67
N GLU A 37 6.27 -5.88 -14.44
CA GLU A 37 6.71 -4.55 -13.98
C GLU A 37 6.86 -4.53 -12.44
N PRO A 38 8.04 -4.20 -11.88
CA PRO A 38 8.25 -4.13 -10.43
C PRO A 38 7.51 -2.93 -9.82
N VAL A 39 6.57 -3.20 -8.92
CA VAL A 39 5.74 -2.17 -8.26
C VAL A 39 6.12 -1.93 -6.80
N ILE A 40 6.68 -2.93 -6.11
CA ILE A 40 7.03 -2.88 -4.68
C ILE A 40 8.40 -3.56 -4.48
N ARG A 41 9.20 -3.03 -3.53
CA ARG A 41 10.35 -3.71 -2.93
C ARG A 41 10.24 -3.57 -1.40
N THR A 42 10.30 -4.67 -0.66
CA THR A 42 10.37 -4.63 0.82
C THR A 42 11.76 -4.17 1.28
N ALA A 43 11.90 -3.93 2.58
CA ALA A 43 13.23 -3.89 3.18
C ALA A 43 13.89 -5.27 3.20
N THR A 44 15.20 -5.19 3.31
CA THR A 44 16.13 -6.29 3.46
C THR A 44 16.27 -6.63 4.93
N VAL A 45 16.03 -7.90 5.28
CA VAL A 45 16.16 -8.40 6.65
C VAL A 45 17.47 -9.17 6.73
N TRP A 46 18.45 -8.60 7.43
CA TRP A 46 19.83 -9.07 7.37
C TRP A 46 20.06 -10.36 8.18
N LYS A 47 20.80 -11.30 7.60
CA LYS A 47 21.35 -12.53 8.17
C LYS A 47 20.31 -13.47 8.77
N THR A 48 19.31 -13.83 7.97
CA THR A 48 18.24 -14.75 8.37
C THR A 48 17.72 -15.61 7.22
N LEU A 49 17.37 -16.86 7.54
CA LEU A 49 16.64 -17.78 6.65
C LEU A 49 15.12 -17.78 6.93
N CYS A 50 14.69 -17.01 7.94
CA CYS A 50 13.30 -16.80 8.34
C CYS A 50 13.03 -15.30 8.54
N PRO A 51 12.96 -14.49 7.47
CA PRO A 51 12.74 -13.05 7.56
C PRO A 51 11.29 -12.71 7.92
N PHE A 52 11.11 -11.74 8.82
CA PHE A 52 9.82 -11.08 9.05
C PHE A 52 9.84 -9.68 8.43
N TRP A 53 9.02 -9.46 7.41
CA TRP A 53 8.83 -8.14 6.80
C TRP A 53 7.66 -7.41 7.47
N GLY A 54 6.49 -8.05 7.50
CA GLY A 54 5.25 -7.46 8.02
C GLY A 54 4.76 -6.25 7.23
N GLU A 55 5.21 -6.09 5.98
CA GLU A 55 4.94 -4.90 5.16
C GLU A 55 3.62 -5.04 4.40
N GLU A 56 2.81 -3.98 4.40
CA GLU A 56 1.49 -3.93 3.75
C GLU A 56 1.43 -2.79 2.72
N TYR A 57 0.88 -3.10 1.55
CA TYR A 57 0.76 -2.22 0.40
C TYR A 57 -0.65 -2.31 -0.19
N GLN A 58 -1.16 -1.20 -0.72
CA GLN A 58 -2.40 -1.17 -1.48
C GLN A 58 -2.12 -0.54 -2.85
N VAL A 59 -2.10 -1.36 -3.90
CA VAL A 59 -1.71 -0.97 -5.25
C VAL A 59 -2.94 -0.80 -6.14
N HIS A 60 -3.00 0.28 -6.92
CA HIS A 60 -4.10 0.54 -7.86
C HIS A 60 -3.79 0.06 -9.27
N LEU A 61 -4.34 -1.08 -9.66
CA LEU A 61 -4.04 -1.77 -10.92
C LEU A 61 -5.00 -1.39 -12.06
N PRO A 62 -4.59 -1.57 -13.34
CA PRO A 62 -5.51 -1.62 -14.46
C PRO A 62 -6.46 -2.83 -14.33
N PRO A 63 -7.73 -2.75 -14.77
CA PRO A 63 -8.66 -3.88 -14.69
C PRO A 63 -8.27 -5.17 -15.45
N ALA A 64 -7.25 -5.09 -16.31
CA ALA A 64 -6.79 -6.17 -17.17
C ALA A 64 -5.38 -6.69 -16.81
N PHE A 65 -4.92 -6.52 -15.56
CA PHE A 65 -3.67 -7.16 -15.12
C PHE A 65 -3.83 -8.69 -15.13
N HIS A 66 -2.77 -9.44 -15.44
CA HIS A 66 -2.87 -10.90 -15.60
C HIS A 66 -2.32 -11.66 -14.38
N ALA A 67 -1.18 -11.23 -13.84
CA ALA A 67 -0.55 -11.91 -12.70
C ALA A 67 0.23 -10.95 -11.78
N VAL A 68 0.37 -11.38 -10.53
CA VAL A 68 1.15 -10.75 -9.47
C VAL A 68 2.20 -11.77 -9.04
N ALA A 69 3.47 -11.42 -9.18
CA ALA A 69 4.60 -12.29 -8.89
C ALA A 69 5.45 -11.71 -7.76
N PHE A 70 5.75 -12.54 -6.76
CA PHE A 70 6.53 -12.23 -5.57
C PHE A 70 7.87 -12.92 -5.69
N TYR A 71 8.93 -12.15 -5.91
CA TYR A 71 10.30 -12.65 -5.99
C TYR A 71 10.94 -12.47 -4.62
N VAL A 72 11.47 -13.54 -4.04
CA VAL A 72 12.36 -13.46 -2.89
C VAL A 72 13.79 -13.41 -3.44
N MET A 73 14.53 -12.41 -3.01
CA MET A 73 15.86 -12.02 -3.48
C MET A 73 16.79 -11.92 -2.28
N ASP A 74 18.09 -12.08 -2.51
CA ASP A 74 19.16 -11.87 -1.54
C ASP A 74 19.90 -10.56 -1.84
N GLU A 75 20.04 -9.62 -0.90
CA GLU A 75 20.76 -8.34 -1.16
C GLU A 75 22.27 -8.53 -1.04
N ASP A 76 22.98 -8.37 -2.15
CA ASP A 76 24.38 -8.72 -2.24
C ASP A 76 25.27 -7.45 -2.29
N ALA A 77 26.17 -7.29 -1.32
CA ALA A 77 26.89 -6.02 -1.14
C ALA A 77 27.92 -5.71 -2.25
N LEU A 78 28.38 -6.74 -2.98
CA LEU A 78 29.45 -6.65 -3.98
C LEU A 78 29.11 -7.36 -5.31
N SER A 79 27.99 -8.06 -5.39
CA SER A 79 27.53 -8.82 -6.57
C SER A 79 26.21 -8.26 -7.10
N ARG A 80 25.51 -9.02 -7.95
CA ARG A 80 24.09 -8.80 -8.23
C ARG A 80 23.27 -9.65 -7.28
N ASP A 81 22.25 -9.05 -6.69
CA ASP A 81 21.26 -9.71 -5.83
C ASP A 81 20.78 -11.06 -6.38
N ASP A 82 20.91 -12.09 -5.55
CA ASP A 82 20.73 -13.48 -5.97
C ASP A 82 19.25 -13.89 -5.85
N VAL A 83 18.71 -14.57 -6.86
CA VAL A 83 17.29 -14.99 -6.82
C VAL A 83 17.16 -16.23 -5.92
N ILE A 84 16.28 -16.14 -4.91
CA ILE A 84 15.94 -17.27 -4.03
C ILE A 84 14.77 -18.07 -4.61
N GLY A 85 13.74 -17.39 -5.13
CA GLY A 85 12.60 -18.03 -5.78
C GLY A 85 11.43 -17.08 -6.05
N LYS A 86 10.38 -17.56 -6.70
CA LYS A 86 9.14 -16.79 -6.98
C LYS A 86 7.88 -17.49 -6.48
N VAL A 87 6.83 -16.70 -6.24
CA VAL A 87 5.43 -17.13 -6.12
C VAL A 87 4.60 -16.32 -7.11
N CYS A 88 3.79 -16.96 -7.95
CA CYS A 88 2.91 -16.27 -8.90
C CYS A 88 1.43 -16.51 -8.57
N LEU A 89 0.66 -15.44 -8.45
CA LEU A 89 -0.80 -15.48 -8.28
C LEU A 89 -1.45 -14.81 -9.50
N THR A 90 -2.28 -15.55 -10.23
CA THR A 90 -3.01 -14.98 -11.39
C THR A 90 -4.23 -14.18 -10.92
N ARG A 91 -4.69 -13.25 -11.77
CA ARG A 91 -5.94 -12.51 -11.54
C ARG A 91 -7.13 -13.45 -11.39
N ASP A 92 -7.20 -14.53 -12.16
CA ASP A 92 -8.29 -15.50 -12.07
C ASP A 92 -8.29 -16.25 -10.74
N THR A 93 -7.12 -16.68 -10.24
CA THR A 93 -7.00 -17.30 -8.90
C THR A 93 -7.42 -16.33 -7.80
N LEU A 94 -7.08 -15.05 -7.91
CA LEU A 94 -7.49 -14.00 -6.96
C LEU A 94 -8.98 -13.67 -7.07
N ALA A 95 -9.55 -13.64 -8.26
CA ALA A 95 -10.97 -13.35 -8.50
C ALA A 95 -11.88 -14.52 -8.06
N ALA A 96 -11.41 -15.76 -8.19
CA ALA A 96 -12.11 -16.95 -7.70
C ALA A 96 -12.23 -17.02 -6.16
N HIS A 97 -11.43 -16.23 -5.43
CA HIS A 97 -11.43 -16.17 -3.97
C HIS A 97 -11.78 -14.76 -3.47
N PRO A 98 -13.07 -14.43 -3.24
CA PRO A 98 -13.49 -13.07 -2.85
C PRO A 98 -12.88 -12.54 -1.53
N LYS A 99 -12.40 -13.43 -0.65
CA LYS A 99 -11.65 -13.06 0.57
C LYS A 99 -10.14 -12.82 0.34
N GLY A 100 -9.67 -13.04 -0.88
CA GLY A 100 -8.26 -13.08 -1.28
C GLY A 100 -7.55 -14.39 -0.95
N PHE A 101 -6.29 -14.48 -1.36
CA PHE A 101 -5.34 -15.49 -0.90
C PHE A 101 -4.83 -15.12 0.50
N SER A 102 -4.72 -16.08 1.40
CA SER A 102 -4.14 -15.88 2.74
C SER A 102 -3.52 -17.18 3.22
N GLY A 103 -2.19 -17.25 3.29
CA GLY A 103 -1.49 -18.45 3.75
C GLY A 103 -0.04 -18.54 3.28
N TRP A 104 0.53 -19.74 3.45
CA TRP A 104 1.86 -20.08 2.97
C TRP A 104 1.82 -20.48 1.50
N ALA A 105 2.67 -19.84 0.69
CA ALA A 105 2.95 -20.23 -0.68
C ALA A 105 4.39 -20.77 -0.78
N HIS A 106 4.58 -21.88 -1.50
CA HIS A 106 5.90 -22.45 -1.74
C HIS A 106 6.63 -21.66 -2.83
N LEU A 107 7.93 -21.40 -2.62
CA LEU A 107 8.77 -20.74 -3.61
C LEU A 107 9.13 -21.72 -4.72
N THR A 108 9.02 -21.28 -5.97
CA THR A 108 9.48 -22.03 -7.17
C THR A 108 10.77 -21.42 -7.71
N GLU A 109 11.57 -22.23 -8.41
CA GLU A 109 12.71 -21.71 -9.18
C GLU A 109 12.25 -20.66 -10.20
N VAL A 110 13.17 -19.78 -10.59
CA VAL A 110 12.94 -18.75 -11.60
C VAL A 110 13.73 -19.10 -12.85
N ASP A 111 13.06 -19.68 -13.85
CA ASP A 111 13.63 -19.85 -15.19
C ASP A 111 13.59 -18.49 -15.94
N PRO A 112 14.73 -17.96 -16.42
CA PRO A 112 14.76 -16.77 -17.27
C PRO A 112 13.93 -16.89 -18.56
N ASP A 113 13.71 -18.10 -19.08
CA ASP A 113 12.82 -18.35 -20.23
C ASP A 113 11.33 -18.15 -19.89
N GLU A 114 10.97 -18.13 -18.60
CA GLU A 114 9.61 -17.82 -18.14
C GLU A 114 9.37 -16.33 -17.88
N GLU A 115 10.41 -15.50 -17.79
CA GLU A 115 10.29 -14.04 -17.62
C GLU A 115 9.96 -13.34 -18.96
N VAL A 116 8.81 -13.69 -19.53
CA VAL A 116 8.29 -13.13 -20.78
C VAL A 116 7.63 -11.77 -20.55
N GLN A 117 8.05 -10.75 -21.29
CA GLN A 117 7.49 -9.40 -21.26
C GLN A 117 7.14 -8.94 -22.67
N GLY A 118 6.05 -8.16 -22.80
CA GLY A 118 5.70 -7.44 -24.02
C GLY A 118 4.48 -7.99 -24.76
N GLU A 119 4.12 -7.26 -25.82
CA GLU A 119 3.00 -7.56 -26.70
C GLU A 119 3.48 -7.51 -28.16
N ILE A 120 2.94 -8.41 -28.99
CA ILE A 120 3.20 -8.50 -30.43
C ILE A 120 1.93 -8.14 -31.21
N HIS A 121 2.06 -7.24 -32.19
CA HIS A 121 0.98 -6.82 -33.07
C HIS A 121 0.95 -7.74 -34.31
N LEU A 122 -0.11 -8.51 -34.44
CA LEU A 122 -0.30 -9.47 -35.54
C LEU A 122 -1.57 -9.18 -36.31
N ARG A 123 -1.55 -9.47 -37.61
CA ARG A 123 -2.73 -9.57 -38.47
C ARG A 123 -2.77 -10.96 -39.10
N LEU A 124 -3.81 -11.71 -38.77
CA LEU A 124 -4.07 -13.06 -39.25
C LEU A 124 -5.28 -13.03 -40.20
N GLU A 125 -5.14 -13.59 -41.40
CA GLU A 125 -6.19 -13.60 -42.41
C GLU A 125 -6.26 -14.97 -43.09
N VAL A 126 -7.47 -15.50 -43.30
CA VAL A 126 -7.70 -16.72 -44.08
C VAL A 126 -8.21 -16.32 -45.47
N VAL A 127 -7.38 -16.50 -46.50
CA VAL A 127 -7.67 -16.06 -47.87
C VAL A 127 -7.83 -17.23 -48.84
N PRO A 128 -8.60 -17.09 -49.94
CA PRO A 128 -8.65 -18.08 -51.00
C PRO A 128 -7.28 -18.20 -51.69
N GLY A 129 -6.76 -19.41 -51.78
CA GLY A 129 -5.51 -19.74 -52.46
C GLY A 129 -5.70 -20.35 -53.85
N PRO A 130 -4.59 -20.60 -54.56
CA PRO A 130 -4.61 -21.35 -55.82
C PRO A 130 -5.27 -22.73 -55.64
N ARG A 131 -6.02 -23.17 -56.66
CA ARG A 131 -6.64 -24.51 -56.71
C ARG A 131 -7.66 -24.79 -55.58
N ALA A 132 -8.40 -23.77 -55.16
CA ALA A 132 -9.46 -23.84 -54.14
C ALA A 132 -9.00 -24.24 -52.73
N ARG A 133 -7.69 -24.26 -52.45
CA ARG A 133 -7.15 -24.36 -51.08
C ARG A 133 -7.34 -23.05 -50.34
N ARG A 134 -7.36 -23.08 -49.00
CA ARG A 134 -7.32 -21.87 -48.17
C ARG A 134 -5.88 -21.61 -47.71
N LEU A 135 -5.48 -20.34 -47.71
CA LEU A 135 -4.18 -19.89 -47.22
C LEU A 135 -4.36 -19.16 -45.89
N LEU A 136 -3.49 -19.45 -44.94
CA LEU A 136 -3.32 -18.70 -43.71
C LEU A 136 -2.20 -17.68 -43.92
N ARG A 137 -2.55 -16.40 -43.90
CA ARG A 137 -1.61 -15.28 -43.94
C ARG A 137 -1.39 -14.76 -42.52
N CYS A 138 -0.13 -14.75 -42.08
CA CYS A 138 0.31 -14.18 -40.81
C CYS A 138 1.22 -12.98 -41.09
N SER A 139 0.76 -11.77 -40.76
CA SER A 139 1.58 -10.56 -40.84
C SER A 139 2.09 -10.21 -39.45
N VAL A 140 3.41 -10.17 -39.31
CA VAL A 140 4.13 -9.78 -38.08
C VAL A 140 4.50 -8.30 -38.22
N LEU A 141 3.75 -7.44 -37.54
CA LEU A 141 3.85 -5.98 -37.74
C LEU A 141 4.94 -5.38 -36.85
N GLU A 142 4.76 -5.46 -35.54
CA GLU A 142 5.61 -4.82 -34.53
C GLU A 142 5.46 -5.51 -33.17
N ALA A 143 6.35 -5.20 -32.23
CA ALA A 143 6.18 -5.55 -30.82
C ALA A 143 6.56 -4.36 -29.92
N ARG A 144 6.13 -4.41 -28.65
CA ARG A 144 6.46 -3.41 -27.63
C ARG A 144 6.75 -4.05 -26.28
N ASP A 145 7.47 -3.32 -25.43
CA ASP A 145 7.80 -3.70 -24.04
C ASP A 145 8.50 -5.06 -23.91
N LEU A 146 9.24 -5.51 -24.94
CA LEU A 146 9.92 -6.82 -24.91
C LEU A 146 10.91 -6.94 -23.74
N ALA A 147 11.12 -8.15 -23.22
CA ALA A 147 12.03 -8.39 -22.11
C ALA A 147 13.48 -8.02 -22.49
N PRO A 148 14.20 -7.21 -21.68
CA PRO A 148 15.59 -6.86 -21.94
C PRO A 148 16.50 -8.04 -21.57
N LYS A 149 17.02 -8.75 -22.58
CA LYS A 149 17.91 -9.91 -22.40
C LYS A 149 19.39 -9.51 -22.51
N ASP A 150 19.64 -8.51 -23.34
CA ASP A 150 20.98 -8.02 -23.67
C ASP A 150 21.59 -7.19 -22.52
N ARG A 151 22.92 -7.26 -22.33
CA ARG A 151 23.64 -6.53 -21.26
C ARG A 151 23.50 -5.00 -21.34
N ASN A 152 23.07 -4.49 -22.50
CA ASN A 152 22.84 -3.08 -22.76
C ASN A 152 21.44 -2.58 -22.36
N GLY A 153 20.55 -3.46 -21.87
CA GLY A 153 19.18 -3.12 -21.47
C GLY A 153 18.16 -3.11 -22.63
N ALA A 154 18.53 -3.65 -23.78
CA ALA A 154 17.65 -3.88 -24.93
C ALA A 154 17.67 -5.37 -25.32
N SER A 155 17.34 -5.64 -26.59
CA SER A 155 17.25 -6.95 -27.22
C SER A 155 17.53 -6.75 -28.73
N ASP A 156 18.00 -7.77 -29.45
CA ASP A 156 18.08 -7.92 -30.91
C ASP A 156 16.93 -8.86 -31.41
N PRO A 157 15.63 -8.50 -31.28
CA PRO A 157 14.53 -9.45 -31.49
C PRO A 157 14.24 -9.84 -32.96
N PHE A 158 13.83 -11.09 -33.14
CA PHE A 158 13.20 -11.65 -34.34
C PHE A 158 12.02 -12.54 -33.96
N VAL A 159 11.17 -12.88 -34.95
CA VAL A 159 9.95 -13.68 -34.74
C VAL A 159 9.97 -14.92 -35.64
N ARG A 160 9.66 -16.07 -35.04
CA ARG A 160 9.54 -17.38 -35.69
C ARG A 160 8.07 -17.78 -35.74
N VAL A 161 7.53 -18.01 -36.95
CA VAL A 161 6.15 -18.46 -37.19
C VAL A 161 6.16 -19.93 -37.58
N ARG A 162 5.42 -20.76 -36.84
CA ARG A 162 5.36 -22.23 -37.01
C ARG A 162 3.93 -22.71 -37.22
N TYR A 163 3.71 -23.50 -38.28
CA TYR A 163 2.43 -24.15 -38.60
C TYR A 163 2.67 -25.39 -39.47
N SER A 164 1.98 -26.50 -39.19
CA SER A 164 2.08 -27.79 -39.92
C SER A 164 3.52 -28.24 -40.21
N GLY A 165 4.37 -28.20 -39.18
CA GLY A 165 5.81 -28.52 -39.26
C GLY A 165 6.68 -27.51 -40.05
N ARG A 166 6.08 -26.59 -40.80
CA ARG A 166 6.79 -25.49 -41.49
C ARG A 166 7.15 -24.39 -40.51
N THR A 167 8.32 -23.79 -40.69
CA THR A 167 8.83 -22.68 -39.88
C THR A 167 9.34 -21.58 -40.80
N GLN A 168 8.96 -20.33 -40.53
CA GLN A 168 9.45 -19.13 -41.21
C GLN A 168 9.89 -18.11 -40.15
N GLU A 169 10.84 -17.23 -40.47
CA GLU A 169 11.43 -16.28 -39.52
C GLU A 169 11.50 -14.87 -40.12
N THR A 170 11.35 -13.84 -39.28
CA THR A 170 11.54 -12.44 -39.67
C THR A 170 13.01 -12.04 -39.72
N SER A 171 13.29 -10.86 -40.26
CA SER A 171 14.55 -10.16 -40.01
C SER A 171 14.78 -9.86 -38.51
N ILE A 172 16.06 -9.68 -38.14
CA ILE A 172 16.51 -9.33 -36.78
C ILE A 172 16.56 -7.80 -36.65
N VAL A 173 15.83 -7.25 -35.69
CA VAL A 173 15.83 -5.79 -35.40
C VAL A 173 16.75 -5.52 -34.22
N LYS A 174 17.92 -4.92 -34.47
CA LYS A 174 18.93 -4.75 -33.41
C LYS A 174 18.61 -3.65 -32.38
N LYS A 175 18.94 -3.93 -31.12
CA LYS A 175 18.93 -3.03 -29.95
C LYS A 175 17.61 -2.28 -29.78
N SER A 176 16.49 -3.01 -29.83
CA SER A 176 15.15 -2.45 -29.69
C SER A 176 14.25 -3.34 -28.85
N ARG A 177 13.58 -2.73 -27.86
CA ARG A 177 12.45 -3.34 -27.14
C ARG A 177 11.10 -3.04 -27.83
N TYR A 178 11.14 -2.27 -28.92
CA TYR A 178 10.00 -1.82 -29.73
C TYR A 178 10.27 -2.09 -31.23
N PRO A 179 10.50 -3.34 -31.66
CA PRO A 179 10.82 -3.66 -33.04
C PRO A 179 9.62 -3.48 -33.97
N ARG A 180 9.90 -3.14 -35.23
CA ARG A 180 8.94 -3.13 -36.35
C ARG A 180 9.52 -3.99 -37.46
N TRP A 181 8.79 -5.03 -37.86
CA TRP A 181 9.17 -5.94 -38.95
C TRP A 181 8.33 -5.64 -40.20
N ASN A 182 7.00 -5.64 -40.06
CA ASN A 182 6.04 -5.54 -41.18
C ASN A 182 6.23 -6.65 -42.24
N GLU A 183 6.56 -7.85 -41.77
CA GLU A 183 6.84 -9.02 -42.61
C GLU A 183 5.61 -9.93 -42.66
N MET A 184 5.40 -10.64 -43.78
CA MET A 184 4.20 -11.44 -44.02
C MET A 184 4.57 -12.85 -44.49
N PHE A 185 3.95 -13.84 -43.85
CA PHE A 185 4.17 -15.26 -44.09
C PHE A 185 2.86 -15.91 -44.53
N GLU A 186 2.93 -16.80 -45.52
CA GLU A 186 1.78 -17.57 -46.00
C GLU A 186 1.98 -19.07 -45.79
N PHE A 187 0.91 -19.76 -45.41
CA PHE A 187 0.87 -21.19 -45.19
C PHE A 187 -0.38 -21.79 -45.84
N GLU A 188 -0.28 -22.99 -46.42
CA GLU A 188 -1.45 -23.74 -46.90
C GLU A 188 -2.16 -24.42 -45.73
N LEU A 189 -3.48 -24.24 -45.61
CA LEU A 189 -4.29 -24.89 -44.59
C LEU A 189 -4.62 -26.33 -45.00
N GLU A 190 -4.29 -27.30 -44.15
CA GLU A 190 -4.67 -28.69 -44.34
C GLU A 190 -6.09 -28.98 -43.81
N GLU A 191 -6.87 -29.77 -44.54
CA GLU A 191 -8.23 -30.12 -44.14
C GLU A 191 -8.24 -31.22 -43.08
N GLY A 192 -8.86 -30.94 -41.93
CA GLY A 192 -9.07 -31.92 -40.85
C GLY A 192 -8.07 -31.85 -39.68
N ALA A 193 -6.96 -31.13 -39.83
CA ALA A 193 -5.95 -31.01 -38.77
C ALA A 193 -6.38 -30.00 -37.67
N ALA A 194 -6.36 -30.41 -36.40
CA ALA A 194 -6.62 -29.56 -35.25
C ALA A 194 -5.36 -28.78 -34.79
N GLU A 195 -4.57 -28.30 -35.75
CA GLU A 195 -3.28 -27.67 -35.49
C GLU A 195 -3.39 -26.18 -35.14
N ALA A 196 -2.39 -25.70 -34.40
CA ALA A 196 -2.29 -24.33 -33.96
C ALA A 196 -1.15 -23.59 -34.68
N LEU A 197 -1.38 -22.32 -35.01
CA LEU A 197 -0.33 -21.41 -35.46
C LEU A 197 0.43 -20.92 -34.21
N CYS A 198 1.73 -21.18 -34.14
CA CYS A 198 2.60 -20.68 -33.08
C CYS A 198 3.45 -19.52 -33.61
N VAL A 199 3.46 -18.39 -32.91
CA VAL A 199 4.29 -17.23 -33.23
C VAL A 199 5.17 -16.93 -32.03
N GLU A 200 6.49 -16.95 -32.21
CA GLU A 200 7.48 -16.97 -31.13
C GLU A 200 8.48 -15.83 -31.31
N ALA A 201 8.56 -14.93 -30.34
CA ALA A 201 9.60 -13.91 -30.28
C ALA A 201 10.87 -14.48 -29.62
N TRP A 202 12.02 -14.16 -30.19
CA TRP A 202 13.33 -14.63 -29.75
C TRP A 202 14.32 -13.46 -29.80
N ASP A 203 15.25 -13.43 -28.85
CA ASP A 203 16.39 -12.52 -28.88
C ASP A 203 17.54 -13.18 -29.67
N TRP A 204 18.08 -12.50 -30.68
CA TRP A 204 19.20 -13.06 -31.43
C TRP A 204 20.53 -12.80 -30.73
N ASP A 205 21.28 -13.87 -30.49
CA ASP A 205 22.53 -13.80 -29.77
C ASP A 205 23.70 -14.31 -30.63
N LEU A 206 24.82 -13.57 -30.66
CA LEU A 206 25.95 -13.90 -31.56
C LEU A 206 26.81 -15.06 -31.03
N VAL A 207 26.88 -15.22 -29.71
CA VAL A 207 27.83 -16.13 -29.03
C VAL A 207 27.12 -17.14 -28.13
N SER A 208 25.91 -16.81 -27.65
CA SER A 208 25.06 -17.67 -26.82
C SER A 208 24.05 -18.44 -27.68
N ARG A 209 23.13 -19.18 -27.01
CA ARG A 209 21.85 -19.54 -27.62
C ARG A 209 20.93 -18.33 -27.57
N ASN A 210 20.12 -18.14 -28.61
CA ASN A 210 19.06 -17.13 -28.63
C ASN A 210 18.12 -17.28 -27.42
N ASP A 211 17.93 -16.20 -26.66
CA ASP A 211 17.02 -16.19 -25.51
C ASP A 211 15.56 -16.13 -25.95
N PHE A 212 14.68 -16.81 -25.22
CA PHE A 212 13.25 -16.78 -25.51
C PHE A 212 12.63 -15.47 -25.00
N LEU A 213 11.89 -14.76 -25.87
CA LEU A 213 11.14 -13.54 -25.53
C LEU A 213 9.65 -13.79 -25.35
N GLY A 214 9.15 -14.97 -25.72
CA GLY A 214 7.76 -15.40 -25.50
C GLY A 214 7.04 -15.86 -26.76
N LYS A 215 5.84 -16.44 -26.62
CA LYS A 215 5.02 -16.89 -27.76
C LYS A 215 3.54 -16.59 -27.63
N VAL A 216 2.84 -16.63 -28.75
CA VAL A 216 1.37 -16.65 -28.83
C VAL A 216 0.93 -17.80 -29.73
N VAL A 217 -0.19 -18.43 -29.38
CA VAL A 217 -0.67 -19.68 -30.03
C VAL A 217 -2.14 -19.51 -30.41
N PHE A 218 -2.44 -19.65 -31.69
CA PHE A 218 -3.78 -19.46 -32.25
C PHE A 218 -4.40 -20.79 -32.68
N ASN A 219 -5.64 -21.03 -32.26
CA ASN A 219 -6.42 -22.15 -32.79
C ASN A 219 -6.97 -21.78 -34.18
N VAL A 220 -6.47 -22.47 -35.21
CA VAL A 220 -6.76 -22.15 -36.61
C VAL A 220 -8.23 -22.40 -36.99
N GLN A 221 -8.95 -23.27 -36.28
CA GLN A 221 -10.40 -23.46 -36.52
C GLN A 221 -11.20 -22.23 -36.08
N LYS A 222 -10.85 -21.60 -34.95
CA LYS A 222 -11.49 -20.34 -34.51
C LYS A 222 -11.22 -19.22 -35.51
N LEU A 223 -9.98 -19.11 -35.99
CA LEU A 223 -9.60 -18.13 -37.00
C LEU A 223 -10.32 -18.35 -38.34
N CYS A 224 -10.52 -19.60 -38.77
CA CYS A 224 -11.33 -19.93 -39.95
C CYS A 224 -12.78 -19.44 -39.84
N SER A 225 -13.37 -19.47 -38.64
CA SER A 225 -14.72 -18.94 -38.38
C SER A 225 -14.75 -17.41 -38.35
N ALA A 226 -13.69 -16.76 -37.85
CA ALA A 226 -13.59 -15.30 -37.79
C ALA A 226 -13.16 -14.66 -39.14
N GLN A 227 -12.57 -15.44 -40.05
CA GLN A 227 -11.90 -15.04 -41.30
C GLN A 227 -10.68 -14.11 -41.14
N LYS A 228 -10.73 -13.15 -40.22
CA LYS A 228 -9.66 -12.21 -39.91
C LYS A 228 -9.58 -11.93 -38.41
N GLU A 229 -8.36 -11.82 -37.89
CA GLU A 229 -8.08 -11.41 -36.52
C GLU A 229 -6.87 -10.46 -36.53
N GLU A 230 -6.99 -9.27 -35.94
CA GLU A 230 -5.94 -8.25 -35.93
C GLU A 230 -5.91 -7.54 -34.59
N GLY A 231 -4.71 -7.43 -33.99
CA GLY A 231 -4.56 -6.77 -32.69
C GLY A 231 -3.24 -7.04 -31.99
N TRP A 232 -3.13 -6.50 -30.78
CA TRP A 232 -2.00 -6.72 -29.88
C TRP A 232 -2.24 -7.97 -29.05
N PHE A 233 -1.32 -8.93 -29.14
CA PHE A 233 -1.37 -10.19 -28.42
C PHE A 233 -0.23 -10.24 -27.42
N ARG A 234 -0.53 -10.58 -26.16
CA ARG A 234 0.46 -10.63 -25.10
C ARG A 234 1.28 -11.92 -25.16
N LEU A 235 2.59 -11.78 -25.21
CA LEU A 235 3.52 -12.92 -25.24
C LEU A 235 3.39 -13.76 -23.96
N GLN A 236 3.50 -15.08 -24.10
CA GLN A 236 3.39 -16.06 -23.02
C GLN A 236 4.67 -16.93 -22.89
N PRO A 237 4.99 -17.43 -21.69
CA PRO A 237 6.08 -18.40 -21.48
C PRO A 237 5.78 -19.77 -22.07
N ASP A 238 6.82 -20.61 -22.24
CA ASP A 238 6.66 -21.96 -22.78
C ASP A 238 6.32 -23.00 -21.70
N GLN A 239 5.02 -23.22 -21.50
CA GLN A 239 4.48 -24.21 -20.56
C GLN A 239 4.87 -25.68 -20.85
N SER A 240 5.57 -25.98 -21.96
CA SER A 240 5.98 -27.36 -22.27
C SER A 240 7.16 -27.88 -21.42
N LYS A 241 7.91 -27.00 -20.75
CA LYS A 241 9.04 -27.36 -19.86
C LYS A 241 8.60 -27.62 -18.40
N ASN A 242 7.58 -28.45 -18.17
CA ASN A 242 7.24 -28.89 -16.79
C ASN A 242 8.36 -29.75 -16.18
N ARG A 243 9.35 -29.11 -15.55
CA ARG A 243 10.35 -29.79 -14.71
C ARG A 243 9.76 -30.06 -13.33
N ARG A 244 10.05 -31.24 -12.80
CA ARG A 244 9.79 -31.57 -11.38
C ARG A 244 10.80 -30.78 -10.55
N GLY A 245 10.33 -29.94 -9.64
CA GLY A 245 11.21 -29.16 -8.77
C GLY A 245 11.91 -30.05 -7.76
N GLU A 246 13.24 -30.17 -7.86
CA GLU A 246 14.10 -30.78 -6.84
C GLU A 246 14.83 -29.68 -6.06
N GLY A 247 14.09 -29.00 -5.19
CA GLY A 247 14.64 -27.98 -4.30
C GLY A 247 13.58 -27.42 -3.35
N ASN A 248 13.80 -27.55 -2.04
CA ASN A 248 13.00 -26.85 -1.04
C ASN A 248 13.53 -25.43 -0.87
N LEU A 249 13.03 -24.49 -1.69
CA LEU A 249 13.42 -23.07 -1.65
C LEU A 249 12.79 -22.29 -0.48
N GLY A 250 12.09 -22.98 0.43
CA GLY A 250 11.35 -22.36 1.53
C GLY A 250 9.94 -21.97 1.13
N SER A 251 9.34 -21.06 1.90
CA SER A 251 7.97 -20.61 1.69
C SER A 251 7.76 -19.18 2.17
N LEU A 252 6.81 -18.48 1.55
CA LEU A 252 6.45 -17.10 1.82
C LEU A 252 5.00 -17.04 2.34
N GLN A 253 4.77 -16.39 3.48
CA GLN A 253 3.43 -16.12 4.00
C GLN A 253 2.91 -14.80 3.41
N LEU A 254 1.80 -14.90 2.69
CA LEU A 254 1.17 -13.80 1.96
C LEU A 254 -0.31 -13.65 2.32
N GLU A 255 -0.77 -12.40 2.38
CA GLU A 255 -2.19 -12.05 2.34
C GLU A 255 -2.41 -11.13 1.13
N VAL A 256 -3.19 -11.56 0.13
CA VAL A 256 -3.35 -10.86 -1.16
C VAL A 256 -4.82 -10.79 -1.54
N ARG A 257 -5.38 -9.59 -1.56
CA ARG A 257 -6.81 -9.33 -1.80
C ARG A 257 -7.01 -8.43 -3.02
N LEU A 258 -7.56 -8.99 -4.09
CA LEU A 258 -8.07 -8.23 -5.22
C LEU A 258 -9.45 -7.66 -4.87
N ARG A 259 -9.64 -6.35 -5.11
CA ARG A 259 -10.90 -5.63 -4.95
C ARG A 259 -11.18 -4.82 -6.21
N ASP A 260 -12.14 -5.26 -7.00
CA ASP A 260 -12.64 -4.51 -8.16
C ASP A 260 -13.82 -3.63 -7.72
N GLU A 261 -13.56 -2.33 -7.55
CA GLU A 261 -14.58 -1.35 -7.22
C GLU A 261 -15.11 -0.65 -8.48
N THR A 262 -16.43 -0.55 -8.60
CA THR A 262 -17.05 0.46 -9.47
C THR A 262 -17.40 1.65 -8.59
N VAL A 263 -16.76 2.80 -8.81
CA VAL A 263 -17.06 4.02 -8.07
C VAL A 263 -18.04 4.88 -8.89
N LEU A 264 -19.23 5.11 -8.34
CA LEU A 264 -20.26 6.00 -8.88
C LEU A 264 -19.85 7.48 -8.69
N PRO A 265 -20.50 8.44 -9.36
CA PRO A 265 -20.27 9.86 -9.08
C PRO A 265 -20.68 10.22 -7.64
N SER A 266 -19.94 11.14 -7.00
CA SER A 266 -20.20 11.66 -5.64
C SER A 266 -21.68 11.89 -5.28
N GLY A 267 -22.47 12.47 -6.20
CA GLY A 267 -23.89 12.75 -5.99
C GLY A 267 -24.75 11.52 -5.68
N CYS A 268 -24.36 10.32 -6.12
CA CYS A 268 -25.05 9.07 -5.79
C CYS A 268 -24.84 8.66 -4.33
N TYR A 269 -23.63 8.88 -3.77
CA TYR A 269 -23.31 8.53 -2.39
C TYR A 269 -23.77 9.57 -1.36
N GLN A 270 -24.12 10.77 -1.80
CA GLN A 270 -24.42 11.89 -0.92
C GLN A 270 -25.54 11.61 0.12
N PRO A 271 -26.64 10.88 -0.19
CA PRO A 271 -27.62 10.50 0.83
C PRO A 271 -27.04 9.63 1.95
N LEU A 272 -26.17 8.66 1.62
CA LEU A 272 -25.48 7.81 2.60
C LEU A 272 -24.55 8.63 3.50
N VAL A 273 -23.74 9.51 2.89
CA VAL A 273 -22.80 10.37 3.61
C VAL A 273 -23.55 11.34 4.53
N GLN A 274 -24.64 11.96 4.07
CA GLN A 274 -25.45 12.87 4.86
C GLN A 274 -26.08 12.18 6.07
N LEU A 275 -26.63 10.98 5.89
CA LEU A 275 -27.26 10.19 6.95
C LEU A 275 -26.25 9.76 8.02
N LEU A 276 -25.07 9.29 7.63
CA LEU A 276 -23.96 9.00 8.56
C LEU A 276 -23.46 10.26 9.28
N CYS A 277 -23.37 11.40 8.59
CA CYS A 277 -22.97 12.67 9.19
C CYS A 277 -24.04 13.25 10.13
N ARG A 278 -25.33 13.02 9.87
CA ARG A 278 -26.44 13.44 10.73
C ARG A 278 -26.36 12.74 12.08
N GLU A 279 -26.10 11.43 12.08
CA GLU A 279 -25.93 10.67 13.34
C GLU A 279 -24.71 11.15 14.13
N VAL A 280 -23.53 11.26 13.49
CA VAL A 280 -22.31 11.71 14.18
C VAL A 280 -22.46 13.12 14.78
N LYS A 281 -23.18 14.03 14.12
CA LYS A 281 -23.48 15.38 14.65
C LYS A 281 -24.47 15.39 15.81
N LEU A 282 -25.41 14.45 15.86
CA LEU A 282 -26.40 14.33 16.95
C LEU A 282 -25.84 13.52 18.14
N GLY A 283 -24.86 12.65 17.89
CA GLY A 283 -24.28 11.77 18.89
C GLY A 283 -25.34 10.90 19.58
N THR A 284 -25.17 10.70 20.88
CA THR A 284 -26.09 9.92 21.75
C THR A 284 -27.43 10.61 22.04
N GLN A 285 -27.69 11.80 21.50
CA GLN A 285 -28.93 12.57 21.70
C GLN A 285 -29.95 12.38 20.55
N GLY A 286 -29.57 11.70 19.46
CA GLY A 286 -30.47 11.39 18.36
C GLY A 286 -31.15 10.02 18.51
N PRO A 287 -32.23 9.75 17.74
CA PRO A 287 -32.84 8.41 17.67
C PRO A 287 -32.01 7.39 16.84
N GLY A 288 -30.86 7.79 16.31
CA GLY A 288 -30.01 6.97 15.44
C GLY A 288 -29.12 5.99 16.22
N GLN A 289 -28.99 4.77 15.70
CA GLN A 289 -28.13 3.72 16.22
C GLN A 289 -27.21 3.12 15.12
N LEU A 290 -27.05 3.79 13.98
CA LEU A 290 -26.44 3.19 12.78
C LEU A 290 -24.95 2.89 12.99
N ILE A 291 -24.19 3.77 13.65
CA ILE A 291 -22.78 3.52 13.99
C ILE A 291 -22.67 2.38 15.02
N ALA A 292 -23.62 2.27 15.96
CA ALA A 292 -23.66 1.18 16.93
C ALA A 292 -24.01 -0.17 16.26
N LEU A 293 -24.99 -0.18 15.36
CA LEU A 293 -25.39 -1.33 14.53
C LEU A 293 -24.28 -1.74 13.56
N ILE A 294 -23.55 -0.79 12.97
CA ILE A 294 -22.36 -1.08 12.17
C ILE A 294 -21.31 -1.77 13.05
N GLU A 295 -21.02 -1.30 14.26
CA GLU A 295 -20.07 -1.97 15.15
C GLU A 295 -20.50 -3.41 15.51
N GLU A 296 -21.79 -3.62 15.80
CA GLU A 296 -22.36 -4.92 16.18
C GLU A 296 -22.41 -5.92 15.02
N THR A 297 -22.74 -5.46 13.81
CA THR A 297 -22.82 -6.30 12.60
C THR A 297 -21.46 -6.50 11.91
N THR A 298 -20.45 -5.67 12.21
CA THR A 298 -19.11 -5.80 11.60
C THR A 298 -18.32 -6.95 12.21
N SER A 299 -17.94 -7.91 11.38
CA SER A 299 -17.07 -9.03 11.77
C SER A 299 -15.69 -8.57 12.27
N THR A 300 -15.01 -9.42 13.05
CA THR A 300 -13.65 -9.19 13.55
C THR A 300 -12.63 -9.00 12.43
N GLU A 301 -12.79 -9.72 11.31
CA GLU A 301 -11.92 -9.65 10.12
C GLU A 301 -12.00 -8.29 9.40
N CYS A 302 -13.20 -7.69 9.33
CA CYS A 302 -13.44 -6.45 8.58
C CYS A 302 -13.24 -5.17 9.43
N ARG A 303 -13.12 -5.29 10.74
CA ARG A 303 -13.22 -4.15 11.67
C ARG A 303 -12.13 -3.09 11.50
N GLN A 304 -10.91 -3.48 11.10
CA GLN A 304 -9.83 -2.53 10.80
C GLN A 304 -10.12 -1.70 9.56
N ASP A 305 -10.62 -2.33 8.49
CA ASP A 305 -11.00 -1.67 7.24
C ASP A 305 -12.15 -0.70 7.48
N VAL A 306 -13.23 -1.15 8.13
CA VAL A 306 -14.42 -0.34 8.42
C VAL A 306 -14.07 0.87 9.30
N ALA A 307 -13.27 0.68 10.35
CA ALA A 307 -12.75 1.76 11.17
C ALA A 307 -11.99 2.81 10.36
N THR A 308 -11.12 2.34 9.45
CA THR A 308 -10.27 3.21 8.62
C THR A 308 -11.09 3.98 7.60
N ASN A 309 -12.04 3.34 6.92
CA ASN A 309 -12.86 3.97 5.89
C ASN A 309 -13.84 4.99 6.50
N LEU A 310 -14.50 4.64 7.62
CA LEU A 310 -15.34 5.58 8.37
C LEU A 310 -14.54 6.78 8.88
N LEU A 311 -13.37 6.54 9.48
CA LEU A 311 -12.51 7.62 9.95
C LEU A 311 -12.11 8.56 8.80
N LYS A 312 -11.67 8.03 7.65
CA LYS A 312 -11.30 8.84 6.49
C LYS A 312 -12.48 9.65 5.95
N LEU A 313 -13.68 9.04 5.87
CA LEU A 313 -14.90 9.76 5.50
C LEU A 313 -15.14 10.94 6.45
N PHE A 314 -15.11 10.71 7.78
CA PHE A 314 -15.36 11.77 8.75
C PHE A 314 -14.21 12.78 8.87
N LEU A 315 -12.96 12.42 8.56
CA LEU A 315 -11.86 13.37 8.38
C LEU A 315 -12.15 14.29 7.20
N GLY A 316 -12.58 13.72 6.07
CA GLY A 316 -12.98 14.45 4.86
C GLY A 316 -14.18 15.39 5.06
N GLN A 317 -15.09 15.05 5.98
CA GLN A 317 -16.25 15.87 6.36
C GLN A 317 -15.99 16.81 7.55
N GLY A 318 -14.78 16.79 8.15
CA GLY A 318 -14.43 17.60 9.33
C GLY A 318 -15.05 17.13 10.66
N LEU A 319 -15.64 15.93 10.71
CA LEU A 319 -16.38 15.35 11.84
C LEU A 319 -15.62 14.26 12.61
N ALA A 320 -14.33 14.03 12.30
CA ALA A 320 -13.56 12.93 12.90
C ALA A 320 -13.49 12.99 14.44
N LYS A 321 -13.49 14.19 15.02
CA LYS A 321 -13.53 14.41 16.47
C LYS A 321 -14.84 13.90 17.08
N ASP A 322 -15.97 14.28 16.49
CA ASP A 322 -17.31 13.93 16.96
C ASP A 322 -17.58 12.44 16.77
N PHE A 323 -17.09 11.86 15.66
CA PHE A 323 -17.14 10.42 15.39
C PHE A 323 -16.40 9.62 16.47
N LEU A 324 -15.17 10.03 16.84
CA LEU A 324 -14.41 9.37 17.89
C LEU A 324 -15.07 9.52 19.28
N ASP A 325 -15.64 10.68 19.61
CA ASP A 325 -16.37 10.88 20.87
C ASP A 325 -17.67 10.06 20.95
N LEU A 326 -18.38 9.86 19.83
CA LEU A 326 -19.50 8.91 19.75
C LEU A 326 -19.04 7.46 20.00
N LEU A 327 -17.96 7.03 19.35
CA LEU A 327 -17.41 5.69 19.55
C LEU A 327 -16.90 5.46 20.99
N PHE A 328 -16.30 6.48 21.63
CA PHE A 328 -15.90 6.39 23.04
C PHE A 328 -17.12 6.25 23.96
N GLN A 329 -18.22 6.96 23.71
CA GLN A 329 -19.46 6.81 24.47
C GLN A 329 -20.06 5.41 24.31
N LEU A 330 -20.07 4.84 23.10
CA LEU A 330 -20.57 3.50 22.83
C LEU A 330 -19.73 2.41 23.55
N GLU A 331 -18.40 2.47 23.48
CA GLU A 331 -17.54 1.50 24.20
C GLU A 331 -17.63 1.67 25.72
N LEU A 332 -17.68 2.91 26.25
CA LEU A 332 -17.86 3.17 27.67
C LEU A 332 -19.23 2.72 28.19
N GLY A 333 -20.28 2.82 27.37
CA GLY A 333 -21.62 2.34 27.70
C GLY A 333 -21.66 0.82 27.91
N ARG A 334 -21.00 0.07 27.01
CA ARG A 334 -20.89 -1.40 27.06
C ARG A 334 -19.87 -1.92 28.08
N THR A 335 -18.90 -1.10 28.51
CA THR A 335 -17.85 -1.52 29.46
C THR A 335 -18.33 -1.43 30.91
N SER A 336 -18.30 -2.56 31.63
CA SER A 336 -18.58 -2.66 33.07
C SER A 336 -17.33 -2.51 33.93
N GLU A 337 -16.20 -3.08 33.52
CA GLU A 337 -14.95 -3.10 34.28
C GLU A 337 -13.89 -2.18 33.70
N ALA A 338 -13.25 -1.35 34.54
CA ALA A 338 -12.15 -0.48 34.13
C ALA A 338 -10.94 -1.25 33.54
N ASN A 339 -10.77 -2.52 33.90
CA ASN A 339 -9.66 -3.36 33.44
C ASN A 339 -9.83 -3.91 32.01
N THR A 340 -10.99 -3.77 31.37
CA THR A 340 -11.22 -4.23 29.98
C THR A 340 -11.33 -3.08 28.97
N LEU A 341 -11.46 -1.84 29.46
CA LEU A 341 -11.63 -0.61 28.69
C LEU A 341 -10.56 -0.42 27.61
N PHE A 342 -10.98 -0.27 26.34
CA PHE A 342 -10.12 -0.10 25.15
C PHE A 342 -9.05 -1.20 24.95
N ARG A 343 -9.18 -2.36 25.62
CA ARG A 343 -8.35 -3.55 25.38
C ARG A 343 -8.95 -4.50 24.34
N SER A 344 -10.24 -4.33 24.03
CA SER A 344 -10.94 -5.11 23.01
C SER A 344 -10.49 -4.73 21.59
N ASN A 345 -10.85 -5.59 20.62
CA ASN A 345 -10.81 -5.25 19.19
C ASN A 345 -12.12 -4.54 18.81
N SER A 346 -12.39 -3.35 19.34
CA SER A 346 -13.58 -2.53 19.06
C SER A 346 -13.41 -1.59 17.86
N LEU A 347 -14.53 -1.07 17.34
CA LEU A 347 -14.50 -0.03 16.30
C LEU A 347 -13.86 1.25 16.83
N ALA A 348 -14.15 1.66 18.07
CA ALA A 348 -13.51 2.82 18.72
C ALA A 348 -11.99 2.67 18.77
N SER A 349 -11.50 1.51 19.23
CA SER A 349 -10.08 1.31 19.43
C SER A 349 -9.28 1.23 18.12
N LYS A 350 -9.94 0.76 17.05
CA LYS A 350 -9.39 0.68 15.69
C LYS A 350 -9.41 2.03 14.97
N SER A 351 -10.48 2.80 15.15
CA SER A 351 -10.60 4.17 14.62
C SER A 351 -9.59 5.11 15.28
N MET A 352 -9.39 5.01 16.60
CA MET A 352 -8.39 5.83 17.30
C MET A 352 -6.94 5.48 16.91
N GLU A 353 -6.63 4.18 16.70
CA GLU A 353 -5.32 3.75 16.17
C GLU A 353 -5.06 4.35 14.77
N SER A 354 -6.05 4.27 13.87
CA SER A 354 -5.97 4.84 12.52
C SER A 354 -5.86 6.37 12.57
N PHE A 355 -6.58 7.04 13.49
CA PHE A 355 -6.51 8.49 13.69
C PHE A 355 -5.13 8.96 14.15
N LEU A 356 -4.48 8.25 15.08
CA LEU A 356 -3.11 8.57 15.48
C LEU A 356 -2.11 8.36 14.34
N LYS A 357 -2.31 7.34 13.49
CA LYS A 357 -1.52 7.13 12.26
C LYS A 357 -1.75 8.21 11.19
N VAL A 358 -2.92 8.84 11.11
CA VAL A 358 -3.15 9.95 10.16
C VAL A 358 -2.69 11.30 10.72
N ALA A 359 -3.10 11.64 11.94
CA ALA A 359 -2.86 12.97 12.53
C ALA A 359 -1.53 13.08 13.30
N GLY A 360 -1.06 11.99 13.90
CA GLY A 360 0.05 11.98 14.88
C GLY A 360 1.44 11.68 14.32
N MET A 361 1.59 11.20 13.08
CA MET A 361 2.88 10.64 12.61
C MET A 361 4.03 11.64 12.60
N ARG A 362 3.81 12.90 12.21
CA ARG A 362 4.88 13.93 12.27
C ARG A 362 5.33 14.23 13.70
N TYR A 363 4.41 14.15 14.65
CA TYR A 363 4.71 14.29 16.08
C TYR A 363 5.49 13.07 16.60
N LEU A 364 5.07 11.86 16.21
CA LEU A 364 5.78 10.61 16.52
C LEU A 364 7.22 10.64 16.01
N HIS A 365 7.44 11.11 14.79
CA HIS A 365 8.77 11.29 14.20
C HIS A 365 9.62 12.28 15.00
N GLY A 366 9.08 13.46 15.33
CA GLY A 366 9.79 14.46 16.12
C GLY A 366 10.14 14.03 17.56
N VAL A 367 9.34 13.12 18.15
CA VAL A 367 9.60 12.58 19.49
C VAL A 367 10.51 11.36 19.47
N LEU A 368 10.26 10.38 18.59
CA LEU A 368 10.96 9.09 18.61
C LEU A 368 12.21 9.04 17.74
N GLY A 369 12.24 9.75 16.60
CA GLY A 369 13.34 9.67 15.62
C GLY A 369 14.74 9.74 16.27
N PRO A 370 15.06 10.79 17.04
CA PRO A 370 16.37 10.93 17.69
C PRO A 370 16.73 9.81 18.69
N ILE A 371 15.74 9.15 19.31
CA ILE A 371 15.99 8.01 20.21
C ILE A 371 16.22 6.74 19.39
N ILE A 372 15.44 6.52 18.34
CA ILE A 372 15.58 5.36 17.46
C ILE A 372 16.91 5.42 16.70
N ASP A 373 17.27 6.57 16.12
CA ASP A 373 18.53 6.77 15.42
C ASP A 373 19.72 6.42 16.32
N LYS A 374 19.71 6.93 17.56
CA LYS A 374 20.73 6.60 18.58
C LYS A 374 20.82 5.10 18.88
N VAL A 375 19.69 4.38 18.96
CA VAL A 375 19.69 2.91 19.18
C VAL A 375 20.27 2.17 17.97
N PHE A 376 19.97 2.62 16.75
CA PHE A 376 20.53 2.06 15.51
C PHE A 376 22.03 2.36 15.32
N GLU A 377 22.52 3.49 15.83
CA GLU A 377 23.93 3.89 15.81
C GLU A 377 24.75 3.13 16.85
N GLU A 378 24.25 3.00 18.09
CA GLU A 378 25.02 2.40 19.19
C GLU A 378 25.20 0.88 19.06
N LYS A 379 24.22 0.16 18.49
CA LYS A 379 24.23 -1.30 18.26
C LYS A 379 24.69 -2.18 19.44
N LYS A 380 24.51 -1.69 20.67
CA LYS A 380 24.91 -2.39 21.89
C LYS A 380 24.12 -3.69 22.05
N TYR A 381 24.77 -4.72 22.59
CA TYR A 381 24.05 -5.89 23.09
C TYR A 381 23.36 -5.50 24.40
N VAL A 382 22.07 -5.82 24.51
CA VAL A 382 21.22 -5.49 25.65
C VAL A 382 20.33 -6.70 25.94
N GLU A 383 20.51 -7.27 27.12
CA GLU A 383 19.67 -8.35 27.64
C GLU A 383 19.44 -8.16 29.15
N LEU A 384 18.22 -8.42 29.61
CA LEU A 384 17.82 -8.34 31.02
C LEU A 384 17.30 -9.67 31.57
N ASP A 385 17.01 -10.63 30.70
CA ASP A 385 16.60 -11.98 31.06
C ASP A 385 17.85 -12.86 31.30
N PRO A 386 18.19 -13.25 32.54
CA PRO A 386 19.38 -14.05 32.84
C PRO A 386 19.47 -15.34 32.01
N SER A 387 18.33 -15.94 31.68
CA SER A 387 18.26 -17.18 30.88
C SER A 387 18.68 -17.01 29.41
N LYS A 388 18.96 -15.77 28.95
CA LYS A 388 19.25 -15.42 27.55
C LYS A 388 20.56 -14.64 27.37
N VAL A 389 21.34 -14.43 28.44
CA VAL A 389 22.59 -13.69 28.39
C VAL A 389 23.66 -14.51 27.67
N GLU A 390 24.13 -14.02 26.52
CA GLU A 390 25.32 -14.56 25.83
C GLU A 390 26.59 -13.93 26.42
N VAL A 391 27.29 -14.66 27.29
CA VAL A 391 28.63 -14.26 27.75
C VAL A 391 29.64 -14.47 26.62
N LYS A 392 30.48 -13.45 26.34
CA LYS A 392 31.55 -13.51 25.33
C LYS A 392 32.87 -13.05 25.92
N ASP A 393 33.95 -13.66 25.45
CA ASP A 393 35.30 -13.16 25.69
C ASP A 393 35.48 -11.86 24.90
N VAL A 394 35.81 -10.77 25.59
CA VAL A 394 36.04 -9.45 25.00
C VAL A 394 37.52 -9.10 25.11
N GLY A 395 38.21 -9.05 23.97
CA GLY A 395 39.63 -8.67 23.92
C GLY A 395 40.26 -8.83 22.53
N CYS A 396 41.44 -8.24 22.37
CA CYS A 396 42.39 -8.64 21.34
C CYS A 396 43.50 -9.48 21.99
N SER A 397 44.06 -10.42 21.22
CA SER A 397 45.02 -11.45 21.63
C SER A 397 45.98 -11.06 22.77
N GLY A 398 45.73 -11.57 23.98
CA GLY A 398 46.69 -11.54 25.10
C GLY A 398 46.11 -11.16 26.46
N LEU A 399 45.02 -10.38 26.52
CA LEU A 399 44.40 -9.93 27.78
C LEU A 399 42.87 -10.13 27.77
N HIS A 400 42.42 -11.36 27.98
CA HIS A 400 40.99 -11.65 28.15
C HIS A 400 40.61 -11.60 29.63
N ARG A 401 39.70 -10.69 29.99
CA ARG A 401 38.87 -10.82 31.19
C ARG A 401 37.47 -11.19 30.69
N PRO A 402 36.90 -12.35 31.09
CA PRO A 402 35.52 -12.66 30.76
C PRO A 402 34.61 -11.62 31.41
N GLN A 403 33.67 -11.04 30.63
CA GLN A 403 32.60 -10.25 31.23
C GLN A 403 31.71 -11.20 32.04
N THR A 404 31.41 -10.84 33.27
CA THR A 404 30.47 -11.60 34.09
C THR A 404 29.04 -11.30 33.66
N GLU A 405 28.13 -12.27 33.85
CA GLU A 405 26.70 -12.10 33.58
C GLU A 405 26.13 -10.85 34.29
N ALA A 406 26.54 -10.61 35.54
CA ALA A 406 26.15 -9.44 36.31
C ALA A 406 26.62 -8.10 35.71
N GLU A 407 27.85 -8.04 35.17
CA GLU A 407 28.36 -6.85 34.45
C GLU A 407 27.52 -6.58 33.17
N VAL A 408 27.15 -7.64 32.43
CA VAL A 408 26.31 -7.52 31.22
C VAL A 408 24.88 -7.07 31.55
N LEU A 409 24.28 -7.64 32.61
CA LEU A 409 22.93 -7.27 33.06
C LEU A 409 22.87 -5.82 33.54
N GLU A 410 23.84 -5.34 34.33
CA GLU A 410 23.84 -3.95 34.80
C GLU A 410 24.16 -2.95 33.68
N GLN A 411 25.07 -3.28 32.75
CA GLN A 411 25.32 -2.47 31.55
C GLN A 411 24.07 -2.38 30.66
N SER A 412 23.34 -3.48 30.50
CA SER A 412 22.07 -3.55 29.76
C SER A 412 20.98 -2.72 30.44
N ALA A 413 20.86 -2.83 31.77
CA ALA A 413 19.92 -2.05 32.56
C ALA A 413 20.24 -0.56 32.48
N GLN A 414 21.51 -0.15 32.66
CA GLN A 414 21.93 1.25 32.54
C GLN A 414 21.61 1.83 31.14
N THR A 415 21.85 1.06 30.08
CA THR A 415 21.54 1.45 28.69
C THR A 415 20.03 1.65 28.50
N LEU A 416 19.20 0.71 28.95
CA LEU A 416 17.73 0.83 28.85
C LEU A 416 17.16 1.95 29.73
N ARG A 417 17.66 2.14 30.96
CA ARG A 417 17.29 3.27 31.83
C ARG A 417 17.57 4.61 31.13
N ALA A 418 18.73 4.73 30.46
CA ALA A 418 19.10 5.94 29.74
C ALA A 418 18.20 6.22 28.52
N HIS A 419 17.91 5.22 27.69
CA HIS A 419 16.98 5.39 26.55
C HIS A 419 15.55 5.71 27.00
N LEU A 420 15.06 5.01 28.04
CA LEU A 420 13.72 5.25 28.61
C LEU A 420 13.60 6.66 29.18
N ALA A 421 14.57 7.11 29.98
CA ALA A 421 14.57 8.45 30.56
C ALA A 421 14.66 9.55 29.50
N ALA A 422 15.45 9.35 28.43
CA ALA A 422 15.53 10.28 27.31
C ALA A 422 14.20 10.39 26.55
N LEU A 423 13.53 9.25 26.29
CA LEU A 423 12.23 9.20 25.62
C LEU A 423 11.11 9.84 26.45
N LEU A 424 11.06 9.56 27.76
CA LEU A 424 10.10 10.20 28.67
C LEU A 424 10.33 11.73 28.75
N SER A 425 11.59 12.16 28.83
CA SER A 425 11.95 13.59 28.78
C SER A 425 11.61 14.25 27.43
N ALA A 426 11.68 13.53 26.32
CA ALA A 426 11.21 14.01 25.02
C ALA A 426 9.69 14.21 25.02
N LEU A 427 8.93 13.20 25.48
CA LEU A 427 7.47 13.27 25.63
C LEU A 427 7.04 14.45 26.53
N SER A 428 7.57 14.56 27.75
CA SER A 428 7.20 15.65 28.67
C SER A 428 7.43 17.06 28.10
N ARG A 429 8.38 17.22 27.16
CA ARG A 429 8.67 18.50 26.49
C ARG A 429 7.87 18.70 25.19
N SER A 430 7.30 17.65 24.61
CA SER A 430 6.64 17.70 23.29
C SER A 430 5.15 18.07 23.33
N VAL A 431 4.56 18.35 24.50
CA VAL A 431 3.13 18.72 24.65
C VAL A 431 2.65 19.73 23.61
N ARG A 432 3.40 20.82 23.40
CA ARG A 432 3.06 21.88 22.43
C ARG A 432 3.28 21.50 20.96
N ALA A 433 4.09 20.48 20.69
CA ALA A 433 4.30 19.92 19.36
C ALA A 433 3.23 18.87 18.99
N CYS A 434 2.43 18.40 19.96
CA CYS A 434 1.34 17.48 19.69
C CYS A 434 0.19 18.22 18.98
N PRO A 435 -0.34 17.70 17.85
CA PRO A 435 -1.39 18.37 17.07
C PRO A 435 -2.62 18.71 17.92
N ALA A 436 -3.15 19.92 17.75
CA ALA A 436 -4.30 20.41 18.53
C ALA A 436 -5.50 19.47 18.47
N VAL A 437 -5.78 18.87 17.31
CA VAL A 437 -6.86 17.88 17.15
C VAL A 437 -6.63 16.60 17.96
N VAL A 438 -5.38 16.12 18.04
CA VAL A 438 -5.01 14.93 18.83
C VAL A 438 -5.15 15.24 20.34
N ARG A 439 -4.69 16.43 20.78
CA ARG A 439 -4.90 16.92 22.15
C ARG A 439 -6.38 17.03 22.50
N ALA A 440 -7.19 17.58 21.59
CA ALA A 440 -8.63 17.74 21.77
C ALA A 440 -9.37 16.39 21.90
N THR A 441 -9.03 15.40 21.07
CA THR A 441 -9.57 14.03 21.16
C THR A 441 -9.15 13.33 22.45
N PHE A 442 -7.88 13.43 22.87
CA PHE A 442 -7.44 12.87 24.15
C PHE A 442 -8.13 13.54 25.35
N ARG A 443 -8.39 14.85 25.29
CA ARG A 443 -9.17 15.58 26.30
C ARG A 443 -10.62 15.09 26.38
N GLN A 444 -11.27 14.84 25.25
CA GLN A 444 -12.62 14.23 25.24
C GLN A 444 -12.58 12.84 25.88
N LEU A 445 -11.71 11.95 25.41
CA LEU A 445 -11.52 10.61 25.99
C LEU A 445 -11.33 10.67 27.51
N PHE A 446 -10.40 11.50 27.99
CA PHE A 446 -10.09 11.64 29.42
C PHE A 446 -11.30 12.14 30.24
N ARG A 447 -12.08 13.10 29.71
CA ARG A 447 -13.34 13.57 30.33
C ARG A 447 -14.37 12.44 30.40
N ARG A 448 -14.68 11.78 29.27
CA ARG A 448 -15.68 10.68 29.19
C ARG A 448 -15.37 9.52 30.13
N VAL A 449 -14.10 9.11 30.22
CA VAL A 449 -13.67 8.02 31.13
C VAL A 449 -13.82 8.45 32.60
N ARG A 450 -13.48 9.69 32.94
CA ARG A 450 -13.62 10.22 34.31
C ARG A 450 -15.09 10.39 34.73
N GLU A 451 -15.97 10.76 33.79
CA GLU A 451 -17.42 10.82 33.99
C GLU A 451 -18.02 9.44 34.28
N ARG A 452 -17.58 8.40 33.55
CA ARG A 452 -18.03 7.01 33.73
C ARG A 452 -17.47 6.35 35.01
N PHE A 453 -16.25 6.68 35.41
CA PHE A 453 -15.56 6.07 36.55
C PHE A 453 -15.09 7.12 37.58
N PRO A 454 -16.01 7.77 38.34
CA PRO A 454 -15.67 8.88 39.24
C PRO A 454 -15.03 8.46 40.58
N SER A 455 -15.06 7.18 40.94
CA SER A 455 -14.57 6.67 42.23
C SER A 455 -13.06 6.83 42.41
N ALA A 456 -12.59 7.13 43.62
CA ALA A 456 -11.15 7.27 43.93
C ALA A 456 -10.32 6.01 43.59
N GLN A 457 -10.90 4.81 43.67
CA GLN A 457 -10.27 3.56 43.24
C GLN A 457 -9.93 3.53 41.73
N HIS A 458 -10.55 4.41 40.94
CA HIS A 458 -10.38 4.53 39.49
C HIS A 458 -9.58 5.77 39.07
N GLU A 459 -8.88 6.46 39.98
CA GLU A 459 -8.08 7.67 39.68
C GLU A 459 -7.09 7.47 38.50
N ASN A 460 -6.49 6.28 38.39
CA ASN A 460 -5.57 5.94 37.31
C ASN A 460 -6.25 5.61 35.96
N VAL A 461 -7.56 5.34 35.94
CA VAL A 461 -8.27 4.80 34.76
C VAL A 461 -8.29 5.78 33.58
N PRO A 462 -8.56 7.10 33.75
CA PRO A 462 -8.42 8.08 32.67
C PRO A 462 -7.01 8.16 32.08
N PHE A 463 -5.97 8.02 32.91
CA PHE A 463 -4.58 7.96 32.44
C PHE A 463 -4.30 6.67 31.65
N ILE A 464 -4.76 5.52 32.15
CA ILE A 464 -4.65 4.21 31.48
C ILE A 464 -5.37 4.21 30.12
N ALA A 465 -6.51 4.90 30.01
CA ALA A 465 -7.23 5.05 28.74
C ALA A 465 -6.46 5.90 27.72
N VAL A 466 -5.73 6.94 28.15
CA VAL A 466 -4.87 7.72 27.25
C VAL A 466 -3.61 6.92 26.86
N THR A 467 -2.97 6.21 27.80
CA THR A 467 -1.76 5.42 27.52
C THR A 467 -2.03 4.14 26.73
N SER A 468 -3.24 3.57 26.78
CA SER A 468 -3.62 2.43 25.94
C SER A 468 -3.63 2.79 24.43
N PHE A 469 -3.86 4.07 24.10
CA PHE A 469 -3.71 4.57 22.75
C PHE A 469 -2.32 5.13 22.47
N LEU A 470 -1.83 6.04 23.31
CA LEU A 470 -0.57 6.72 23.08
C LEU A 470 0.65 5.80 23.23
N CYS A 471 0.73 5.00 24.29
CA CYS A 471 1.86 4.11 24.53
C CYS A 471 1.65 2.78 23.80
N LEU A 472 0.60 2.03 24.15
CA LEU A 472 0.40 0.65 23.69
C LEU A 472 0.11 0.53 22.18
N ARG A 473 -0.66 1.45 21.60
CA ARG A 473 -1.11 1.35 20.18
C ARG A 473 -0.38 2.29 19.22
N PHE A 474 0.49 3.18 19.71
CA PHE A 474 1.18 4.16 18.87
C PHE A 474 2.69 4.23 19.11
N VAL A 475 3.15 4.61 20.31
CA VAL A 475 4.60 4.73 20.60
C VAL A 475 5.31 3.37 20.66
N SER A 476 4.82 2.41 21.45
CA SER A 476 5.49 1.10 21.59
C SER A 476 5.56 0.30 20.28
N PRO A 477 4.51 0.24 19.44
CA PRO A 477 4.60 -0.37 18.10
C PRO A 477 5.61 0.33 17.19
N ALA A 478 5.72 1.67 17.27
CA ALA A 478 6.70 2.44 16.50
C ALA A 478 8.14 2.25 16.96
N ILE A 479 8.36 1.99 18.26
CA ILE A 479 9.66 1.56 18.78
C ILE A 479 9.98 0.15 18.28
N MET A 480 9.03 -0.80 18.36
CA MET A 480 9.24 -2.20 17.96
C MET A 480 9.48 -2.38 16.46
N ALA A 481 8.78 -1.63 15.62
CA ALA A 481 8.87 -1.73 14.16
C ALA A 481 9.08 -0.36 13.49
N PRO A 482 10.25 0.29 13.64
CA PRO A 482 10.45 1.68 13.18
C PRO A 482 10.22 1.89 11.68
N LYS A 483 10.53 0.90 10.83
CA LYS A 483 10.25 0.99 9.38
C LYS A 483 8.76 1.06 9.07
N LEU A 484 7.91 0.27 9.74
CA LEU A 484 6.46 0.30 9.55
C LEU A 484 5.82 1.62 10.00
N PHE A 485 6.57 2.46 10.72
CA PHE A 485 6.20 3.82 11.08
C PHE A 485 7.04 4.88 10.35
N HIS A 486 7.75 4.52 9.29
CA HIS A 486 8.62 5.39 8.48
C HIS A 486 9.68 6.18 9.28
N LEU A 487 10.06 5.67 10.45
CA LEU A 487 11.15 6.24 11.28
C LEU A 487 12.53 5.82 10.75
N ARG A 488 12.62 4.72 9.99
CA ARG A 488 13.84 4.18 9.37
C ARG A 488 13.49 3.54 8.01
N GLU A 489 14.44 3.53 7.09
CA GLU A 489 14.25 2.92 5.75
C GLU A 489 14.36 1.39 5.75
N ARG A 490 15.17 0.85 6.66
CA ARG A 490 15.50 -0.58 6.82
C ARG A 490 14.98 -1.12 8.16
N HIS A 491 14.69 -2.43 8.23
CA HIS A 491 14.40 -3.11 9.50
C HIS A 491 15.62 -3.08 10.44
N ALA A 492 15.36 -3.27 11.73
CA ALA A 492 16.39 -3.45 12.73
C ALA A 492 17.04 -4.84 12.59
N ASP A 493 18.37 -4.93 12.73
CA ASP A 493 19.06 -6.22 12.90
C ASP A 493 18.66 -6.89 14.22
N ALA A 494 18.95 -8.19 14.39
CA ALA A 494 18.48 -8.96 15.55
C ALA A 494 18.84 -8.34 16.92
N ARG A 495 20.03 -7.72 17.06
CA ARG A 495 20.48 -7.07 18.30
C ARG A 495 19.73 -5.76 18.54
N THR A 496 19.60 -4.95 17.51
CA THR A 496 18.87 -3.67 17.54
C THR A 496 17.38 -3.94 17.84
N SER A 497 16.79 -4.94 17.19
CA SER A 497 15.41 -5.40 17.40
C SER A 497 15.17 -5.85 18.84
N ARG A 498 16.09 -6.62 19.45
CA ARG A 498 16.01 -7.00 20.87
C ARG A 498 16.02 -5.79 21.80
N THR A 499 16.90 -4.82 21.54
CA THR A 499 16.99 -3.57 22.33
C THR A 499 15.70 -2.75 22.23
N LEU A 500 15.16 -2.59 21.02
CA LEU A 500 13.89 -1.89 20.78
C LEU A 500 12.70 -2.58 21.45
N LEU A 501 12.63 -3.92 21.40
CA LEU A 501 11.60 -4.70 22.09
C LEU A 501 11.65 -4.48 23.62
N LEU A 502 12.84 -4.49 24.22
CA LEU A 502 13.02 -4.24 25.65
C LEU A 502 12.65 -2.80 26.04
N LEU A 503 13.01 -1.81 25.22
CA LEU A 503 12.61 -0.41 25.40
C LEU A 503 11.07 -0.25 25.30
N ALA A 504 10.43 -0.86 24.31
CA ALA A 504 8.97 -0.82 24.14
C ALA A 504 8.23 -1.47 25.33
N LYS A 505 8.75 -2.59 25.87
CA LYS A 505 8.23 -3.17 27.12
C LYS A 505 8.38 -2.24 28.32
N ALA A 506 9.52 -1.57 28.45
CA ALA A 506 9.74 -0.62 29.54
C ALA A 506 8.76 0.58 29.45
N VAL A 507 8.53 1.12 28.25
CA VAL A 507 7.49 2.13 27.98
C VAL A 507 6.09 1.59 28.30
N GLN A 508 5.80 0.32 28.00
CA GLN A 508 4.51 -0.29 28.34
C GLN A 508 4.29 -0.42 29.84
N ASN A 509 5.32 -0.78 30.62
CA ASN A 509 5.25 -0.87 32.08
C ASN A 509 5.00 0.50 32.72
N VAL A 510 5.56 1.58 32.15
CA VAL A 510 5.20 2.97 32.53
C VAL A 510 3.76 3.30 32.13
N GLY A 511 3.35 2.96 30.90
CA GLY A 511 1.98 3.18 30.42
C GLY A 511 0.90 2.46 31.23
N ASN A 512 1.23 1.32 31.85
CA ASN A 512 0.38 0.53 32.73
C ASN A 512 0.28 1.07 34.18
N MET A 513 0.87 2.24 34.47
CA MET A 513 0.83 2.91 35.79
C MET A 513 1.41 2.07 36.96
N ASP A 514 2.41 1.22 36.70
CA ASP A 514 3.15 0.42 37.71
C ASP A 514 2.24 -0.36 38.70
N THR A 515 1.24 -1.05 38.16
CA THR A 515 0.33 -1.90 38.97
C THR A 515 1.03 -3.18 39.47
N PRO A 516 0.64 -3.73 40.64
CA PRO A 516 1.26 -4.95 41.20
C PRO A 516 1.25 -6.16 40.24
N ALA A 517 0.17 -6.31 39.47
CA ALA A 517 0.04 -7.35 38.45
C ALA A 517 1.07 -7.21 37.31
N SER A 518 1.51 -5.99 36.98
CA SER A 518 2.56 -5.75 35.99
C SER A 518 3.93 -6.19 36.52
N ARG A 519 4.20 -5.98 37.81
CA ARG A 519 5.48 -6.37 38.44
C ARG A 519 5.66 -7.88 38.55
N ALA A 520 4.59 -8.61 38.88
CA ALA A 520 4.63 -10.07 39.04
C ALA A 520 4.89 -10.83 37.73
N LYS A 521 4.58 -10.24 36.57
CA LYS A 521 4.65 -10.91 35.26
C LYS A 521 6.04 -10.92 34.64
N GLU A 522 6.90 -9.96 34.97
CA GLU A 522 8.23 -9.79 34.37
C GLU A 522 9.27 -9.46 35.45
N ALA A 523 9.54 -10.42 36.35
CA ALA A 523 10.48 -10.22 37.47
C ALA A 523 11.90 -9.79 37.03
N TRP A 524 12.35 -10.21 35.84
CA TRP A 524 13.62 -9.81 35.23
C TRP A 524 13.67 -8.32 34.80
N MET A 525 12.54 -7.60 34.80
CA MET A 525 12.49 -6.14 34.61
C MET A 525 12.68 -5.34 35.91
N GLU A 526 12.91 -6.01 37.04
CA GLU A 526 13.12 -5.38 38.36
C GLU A 526 14.22 -4.29 38.37
N PRO A 527 15.37 -4.44 37.67
CA PRO A 527 16.38 -3.39 37.57
C PRO A 527 15.90 -2.05 36.97
N LEU A 528 14.78 -2.03 36.22
CA LEU A 528 14.22 -0.81 35.62
C LEU A 528 13.18 -0.12 36.53
N GLN A 529 12.74 -0.75 37.62
CA GLN A 529 11.65 -0.26 38.48
C GLN A 529 11.80 1.18 39.00
N PRO A 530 13.00 1.66 39.41
CA PRO A 530 13.17 3.06 39.83
C PRO A 530 12.83 4.06 38.71
N THR A 531 13.31 3.79 37.48
CA THR A 531 13.03 4.63 36.31
C THR A 531 11.58 4.50 35.85
N VAL A 532 10.97 3.31 35.97
CA VAL A 532 9.54 3.11 35.67
C VAL A 532 8.67 3.99 36.57
N ARG A 533 8.90 4.00 37.89
CA ARG A 533 8.15 4.83 38.85
C ARG A 533 8.28 6.32 38.56
N GLN A 534 9.50 6.79 38.28
CA GLN A 534 9.75 8.17 37.86
C GLN A 534 8.99 8.49 36.55
N GLY A 535 9.00 7.56 35.60
CA GLY A 535 8.29 7.68 34.33
C GLY A 535 6.77 7.75 34.49
N VAL A 536 6.18 7.03 35.44
CA VAL A 536 4.72 7.12 35.72
C VAL A 536 4.35 8.53 36.17
N ALA A 537 5.15 9.15 37.04
CA ALA A 537 4.92 10.54 37.47
C ALA A 537 5.07 11.54 36.30
N GLN A 538 6.14 11.40 35.49
CA GLN A 538 6.36 12.23 34.31
C GLN A 538 5.26 12.08 33.25
N LEU A 539 4.75 10.86 33.05
CA LEU A 539 3.71 10.56 32.07
C LEU A 539 2.34 11.08 32.53
N LYS A 540 2.03 11.02 33.83
CA LYS A 540 0.84 11.67 34.40
C LYS A 540 0.87 13.18 34.21
N ASP A 541 1.98 13.84 34.56
CA ASP A 541 2.17 15.28 34.34
C ASP A 541 2.04 15.67 32.85
N PHE A 542 2.67 14.89 31.96
CA PHE A 542 2.52 15.05 30.52
C PHE A 542 1.07 14.91 30.07
N ILE A 543 0.34 13.87 30.49
CA ILE A 543 -1.05 13.64 30.08
C ILE A 543 -1.96 14.78 30.56
N THR A 544 -1.80 15.23 31.80
CA THR A 544 -2.55 16.38 32.34
C THR A 544 -2.35 17.62 31.46
N LYS A 545 -1.10 17.95 31.11
CA LYS A 545 -0.78 19.06 30.20
C LYS A 545 -1.21 18.81 28.76
N LEU A 546 -1.28 17.55 28.31
CA LEU A 546 -1.73 17.18 26.98
C LEU A 546 -3.22 17.48 26.80
N VAL A 547 -4.04 17.11 27.79
CA VAL A 547 -5.50 17.30 27.78
C VAL A 547 -5.93 18.72 28.20
N ASP A 548 -5.04 19.47 28.84
CA ASP A 548 -5.23 20.89 29.17
C ASP A 548 -5.03 21.77 27.93
N ILE A 549 -6.07 21.82 27.09
CA ILE A 549 -6.19 22.68 25.91
C ILE A 549 -7.56 23.35 25.93
N GLU A 550 -7.61 24.67 25.74
CA GLU A 550 -8.88 25.41 25.68
C GLU A 550 -9.54 25.26 24.30
N GLU A 551 -10.87 25.30 24.24
CA GLU A 551 -11.62 25.28 22.96
C GLU A 551 -11.34 26.53 22.11
N LYS A 552 -11.02 27.66 22.77
CA LYS A 552 -10.59 28.88 22.11
C LYS A 552 -9.17 28.76 21.52
N GLU A 553 -8.27 28.04 22.18
CA GLU A 553 -6.95 27.71 21.62
C GLU A 553 -7.06 26.71 20.47
N GLU A 554 -7.97 25.73 20.55
CA GLU A 554 -8.26 24.79 19.45
C GLU A 554 -8.71 25.54 18.18
N LEU A 555 -9.70 26.45 18.29
CA LEU A 555 -10.16 27.32 17.21
C LEU A 555 -9.10 28.34 16.76
N GLY A 556 -8.27 28.83 17.69
CA GLY A 556 -7.18 29.77 17.41
C GLY A 556 -6.03 29.13 16.65
N LEU A 557 -5.64 27.90 17.03
CA LEU A 557 -4.65 27.07 16.33
C LEU A 557 -5.17 26.66 14.95
N GLN A 558 -6.44 26.27 14.84
CA GLN A 558 -7.08 26.01 13.54
C GLN A 558 -6.98 27.22 12.60
N ARG A 559 -7.20 28.45 13.07
CA ARG A 559 -7.06 29.68 12.27
C ARG A 559 -5.62 30.10 12.00
N ALA A 560 -4.71 29.94 12.97
CA ALA A 560 -3.30 30.32 12.82
C ALA A 560 -2.53 29.38 11.87
N LEU A 561 -2.94 28.10 11.81
CA LEU A 561 -2.39 27.10 10.88
C LEU A 561 -2.91 27.24 9.43
N SER A 562 -3.87 28.13 9.16
CA SER A 562 -4.38 28.43 7.81
C SER A 562 -3.56 29.48 7.05
N LEU A 563 -2.46 30.00 7.62
CA LEU A 563 -1.79 31.22 7.11
C LEU A 563 -0.33 31.03 6.67
N GLN A 564 0.22 29.81 6.74
CA GLN A 564 1.56 29.46 6.24
C GLN A 564 1.53 27.96 5.81
N ALA A 565 1.98 27.53 4.60
CA ALA A 565 2.02 26.12 4.07
C ALA A 565 3.33 25.44 3.47
N PRO A 566 3.85 24.24 3.94
CA PRO A 566 5.27 23.84 4.17
C PRO A 566 6.08 23.36 2.95
N PRO A 567 7.43 23.30 2.99
CA PRO A 567 8.17 22.44 2.08
C PRO A 567 7.80 20.96 2.29
N VAL A 568 7.15 20.38 1.26
CA VAL A 568 6.88 18.94 1.07
C VAL A 568 8.12 18.24 0.54
N LYS A 569 8.83 18.88 -0.38
CA LYS A 569 10.12 18.43 -0.91
C LYS A 569 10.91 19.61 -1.45
N GLU A 570 12.19 19.71 -1.11
CA GLU A 570 13.06 20.77 -1.60
C GLU A 570 14.43 20.23 -2.05
N GLY A 571 15.10 20.95 -2.93
CA GLY A 571 16.41 20.54 -3.43
C GLY A 571 16.81 21.21 -4.76
N PRO A 572 17.94 20.78 -5.36
CA PRO A 572 18.41 21.31 -6.64
C PRO A 572 17.70 20.65 -7.83
N LEU A 573 16.99 21.44 -8.64
CA LEU A 573 16.49 21.05 -9.96
C LEU A 573 17.44 21.55 -11.05
N PHE A 574 17.76 20.69 -12.02
CA PHE A 574 18.56 21.03 -13.19
C PHE A 574 17.65 21.14 -14.42
N ILE A 575 17.28 22.37 -14.80
CA ILE A 575 16.39 22.58 -15.96
C ILE A 575 17.22 22.64 -17.24
N HIS A 576 16.90 21.76 -18.20
CA HIS A 576 17.41 21.82 -19.56
C HIS A 576 16.62 22.83 -20.39
N ARG A 577 17.31 23.76 -21.07
CA ARG A 577 16.66 24.71 -21.99
C ARG A 577 16.62 24.15 -23.41
N THR A 578 15.42 23.77 -23.87
CA THR A 578 15.10 23.72 -25.29
C THR A 578 14.97 25.15 -25.85
N LYS A 579 16.10 25.79 -26.15
CA LYS A 579 16.09 27.00 -26.98
C LYS A 579 15.80 26.60 -28.42
N GLY A 580 14.79 27.21 -29.04
CA GLY A 580 14.62 27.18 -30.49
C GLY A 580 15.82 27.84 -31.19
N LYS A 581 16.25 27.21 -32.30
CA LYS A 581 17.18 27.71 -33.34
C LYS A 581 18.29 28.66 -32.87
N GLY A 582 19.44 28.09 -32.49
CA GLY A 582 20.71 28.82 -32.33
C GLY A 582 21.87 27.87 -31.97
N PRO A 583 23.12 28.13 -32.42
CA PRO A 583 24.23 27.20 -32.21
C PRO A 583 24.86 27.29 -30.81
N LEU A 584 25.11 26.11 -30.23
CA LEU A 584 25.92 25.76 -29.05
C LEU A 584 25.62 26.38 -27.65
N MET A 585 25.93 25.54 -26.65
CA MET A 585 25.96 25.72 -25.18
C MET A 585 24.67 25.42 -24.39
N SER A 586 24.55 24.16 -23.95
CA SER A 586 23.56 23.69 -22.97
C SER A 586 23.91 24.14 -21.55
N SER A 587 23.56 25.39 -21.23
CA SER A 587 23.66 25.90 -19.85
C SER A 587 22.60 25.28 -18.93
N PHE A 588 23.01 24.34 -18.08
CA PHE A 588 22.17 23.85 -16.98
C PHE A 588 21.94 24.95 -15.96
N LYS A 589 20.68 25.31 -15.70
CA LYS A 589 20.34 26.24 -14.61
C LYS A 589 20.02 25.43 -13.36
N LYS A 590 20.95 25.41 -12.40
CA LYS A 590 20.71 24.89 -11.04
C LYS A 590 19.79 25.87 -10.31
N LEU A 591 18.58 25.41 -9.99
CA LEU A 591 17.59 26.18 -9.23
C LEU A 591 17.24 25.41 -7.97
N HIS A 592 17.08 26.10 -6.84
CA HIS A 592 16.54 25.48 -5.63
C HIS A 592 15.01 25.49 -5.76
N PHE A 593 14.40 24.31 -5.89
CA PHE A 593 12.94 24.20 -5.84
C PHE A 593 12.52 23.92 -4.40
N SER A 594 11.38 24.48 -4.02
CA SER A 594 10.64 24.15 -2.82
C SER A 594 9.21 23.86 -3.26
N LEU A 595 8.86 22.58 -3.29
CA LEU A 595 7.48 22.16 -3.47
C LEU A 595 6.81 22.30 -2.12
N THR A 596 5.79 23.15 -2.03
CA THR A 596 4.94 23.24 -0.85
C THR A 596 3.57 22.62 -1.09
N THR A 597 2.73 22.60 -0.07
CA THR A 597 1.33 22.18 -0.19
C THR A 597 0.42 23.22 -0.86
N GLU A 598 0.86 24.47 -0.99
CA GLU A 598 0.12 25.54 -1.67
C GLU A 598 0.73 25.93 -3.02
N ALA A 599 2.05 25.78 -3.20
CA ALA A 599 2.75 26.26 -4.38
C ALA A 599 4.02 25.44 -4.73
N LEU A 600 4.29 25.29 -6.02
CA LEU A 600 5.62 24.91 -6.51
C LEU A 600 6.45 26.18 -6.71
N SER A 601 7.42 26.42 -5.83
CA SER A 601 8.31 27.59 -5.90
C SER A 601 9.71 27.18 -6.38
N PHE A 602 10.37 28.04 -7.17
CA PHE A 602 11.78 27.86 -7.52
C PHE A 602 12.55 29.18 -7.43
N ALA A 603 13.73 29.13 -6.80
CA ALA A 603 14.54 30.30 -6.49
C ALA A 603 16.04 30.04 -6.74
N LYS A 604 16.86 31.09 -6.62
CA LYS A 604 18.33 30.96 -6.62
C LYS A 604 18.91 30.68 -5.23
N THR A 605 18.14 30.86 -4.16
CA THR A 605 18.58 30.80 -2.74
C THR A 605 17.45 30.29 -1.81
N PRO A 606 17.75 29.79 -0.59
CA PRO A 606 16.92 28.75 0.04
C PRO A 606 15.84 29.17 1.07
N ASN A 607 15.59 30.45 1.35
CA ASN A 607 14.84 30.85 2.56
C ASN A 607 13.34 31.15 2.36
N SER A 608 12.44 30.24 2.79
CA SER A 608 11.31 30.50 3.74
C SER A 608 10.39 29.27 3.94
N LYS A 609 9.59 29.24 5.03
CA LYS A 609 8.89 28.06 5.61
C LYS A 609 7.44 28.35 6.06
N CYS A 610 6.67 27.28 6.39
CA CYS A 610 5.21 27.22 6.20
C CYS A 610 4.60 25.80 6.65
N VAL A 611 3.24 25.50 6.78
CA VAL A 611 2.48 24.17 6.96
C VAL A 611 0.88 24.02 6.65
N ASN A 612 0.32 23.65 5.44
CA ASN A 612 -0.88 22.77 5.16
C ASN A 612 -1.41 22.56 3.68
N GLU A 613 -2.00 21.36 3.37
CA GLU A 613 -2.71 20.89 2.11
C GLU A 613 -2.03 20.01 1.02
N LEU A 614 -1.41 18.87 1.37
CA LEU A 614 -0.88 17.92 0.37
C LEU A 614 -1.97 17.17 -0.43
N ASN A 615 -3.08 16.83 0.22
CA ASN A 615 -4.03 15.84 -0.28
C ASN A 615 -4.98 16.41 -1.35
N GLN A 616 -5.38 17.68 -1.22
CA GLN A 616 -6.29 18.32 -2.17
C GLN A 616 -5.63 18.53 -3.54
N TRP A 617 -4.34 18.88 -3.57
CA TRP A 617 -3.60 19.11 -4.83
C TRP A 617 -3.29 17.83 -5.63
N LEU A 618 -3.04 16.69 -4.98
CA LEU A 618 -2.87 15.42 -5.69
C LEU A 618 -4.21 14.88 -6.23
N SER A 619 -5.31 15.13 -5.50
CA SER A 619 -6.67 14.94 -6.01
C SER A 619 -6.95 15.86 -7.22
N ALA A 620 -6.57 17.14 -7.14
CA ALA A 620 -6.73 18.11 -8.23
C ALA A 620 -5.89 17.78 -9.47
N LEU A 621 -4.60 17.46 -9.31
CA LEU A 621 -3.72 17.03 -10.42
C LEU A 621 -4.24 15.78 -11.12
N ARG A 622 -4.83 14.83 -10.39
CA ARG A 622 -5.49 13.66 -10.98
C ARG A 622 -6.80 14.04 -11.66
N LYS A 623 -7.65 14.87 -11.06
CA LYS A 623 -8.90 15.37 -11.68
C LYS A 623 -8.62 16.11 -12.99
N VAL A 624 -7.59 16.95 -13.03
CA VAL A 624 -7.13 17.65 -14.23
C VAL A 624 -6.52 16.67 -15.25
N SER A 625 -5.64 15.73 -14.84
CA SER A 625 -4.99 14.80 -15.79
C SER A 625 -5.95 13.75 -16.38
N ILE A 626 -6.89 13.24 -15.58
CA ILE A 626 -7.93 12.28 -16.01
C ILE A 626 -8.94 12.96 -16.95
N GLY A 627 -9.18 14.27 -16.76
CA GLY A 627 -10.07 15.09 -17.59
C GLY A 627 -9.36 15.90 -18.67
N ASN A 628 -8.06 15.71 -18.94
CA ASN A 628 -7.31 16.50 -19.92
C ASN A 628 -7.51 15.92 -21.35
N PRO A 629 -8.27 16.58 -22.25
CA PRO A 629 -8.45 16.09 -23.61
C PRO A 629 -7.19 16.21 -24.48
N GLY A 630 -6.19 17.00 -24.04
CA GLY A 630 -4.89 17.17 -24.69
C GLY A 630 -3.78 16.26 -24.16
N LEU A 631 -4.11 15.23 -23.38
CA LEU A 631 -3.12 14.22 -22.97
C LEU A 631 -2.74 13.36 -24.19
N LEU A 632 -1.46 13.38 -24.58
CA LEU A 632 -0.95 12.53 -25.67
C LEU A 632 -1.23 11.05 -25.36
N GLY A 633 -1.82 10.29 -26.29
CA GLY A 633 -2.08 8.86 -26.10
C GLY A 633 -0.81 7.99 -26.08
N SER A 634 0.25 8.46 -26.73
CA SER A 634 1.56 7.79 -26.78
C SER A 634 2.72 8.80 -26.75
N TYR A 635 3.90 8.31 -26.39
CA TYR A 635 5.15 9.07 -26.34
C TYR A 635 6.34 8.19 -26.76
N HIS A 636 7.48 8.82 -27.07
CA HIS A 636 8.74 8.12 -27.27
C HIS A 636 9.56 8.14 -25.97
N PRO A 637 9.90 6.99 -25.37
CA PRO A 637 10.76 6.93 -24.19
C PRO A 637 12.25 7.16 -24.54
N GLY A 638 12.61 7.03 -25.82
CA GLY A 638 13.97 7.30 -26.32
C GLY A 638 14.19 8.76 -26.72
N VAL A 639 15.43 9.09 -27.07
CA VAL A 639 15.82 10.42 -27.56
C VAL A 639 15.98 10.38 -29.07
N PHE A 640 15.45 11.38 -29.78
CA PHE A 640 15.70 11.56 -31.21
C PHE A 640 17.14 12.04 -31.45
N ARG A 641 17.99 11.19 -32.04
CA ARG A 641 19.41 11.49 -32.28
C ARG A 641 19.95 10.72 -33.49
N GLY A 642 20.55 11.43 -34.44
CA GLY A 642 21.08 10.84 -35.68
C GLY A 642 19.95 10.42 -36.63
N ASP A 643 18.98 11.31 -36.83
CA ASP A 643 17.81 11.14 -37.70
C ASP A 643 17.00 9.86 -37.46
N LYS A 644 16.98 9.44 -36.18
CA LYS A 644 16.09 8.40 -35.67
C LYS A 644 15.83 8.54 -34.16
N TRP A 645 14.71 7.99 -33.70
CA TRP A 645 14.41 7.76 -32.28
C TRP A 645 15.24 6.60 -31.72
N SER A 646 15.83 6.76 -30.54
CA SER A 646 16.64 5.70 -29.91
C SER A 646 15.83 4.54 -29.31
N CYS A 647 14.49 4.62 -29.27
CA CYS A 647 13.60 3.59 -28.72
C CYS A 647 13.05 2.63 -29.78
N CYS A 648 12.63 3.15 -30.94
CA CYS A 648 11.95 2.40 -32.00
C CYS A 648 12.61 2.55 -33.39
N HIS A 649 13.69 3.33 -33.50
CA HIS A 649 14.40 3.62 -34.75
C HIS A 649 13.58 4.29 -35.87
N GLN A 650 12.37 4.78 -35.59
CA GLN A 650 11.61 5.66 -36.48
C GLN A 650 12.41 6.91 -36.86
N LYS A 651 12.33 7.31 -38.12
CA LYS A 651 13.15 8.38 -38.71
C LYS A 651 12.51 9.76 -38.62
N ASP A 652 11.18 9.85 -38.54
CA ASP A 652 10.51 11.14 -38.37
C ASP A 652 10.41 11.49 -36.87
N LYS A 653 10.68 12.76 -36.57
CA LYS A 653 10.55 13.30 -35.21
C LYS A 653 9.07 13.54 -34.82
N SER A 654 8.18 13.57 -35.81
CA SER A 654 6.74 13.76 -35.69
C SER A 654 5.96 12.45 -35.52
N ASP A 655 6.61 11.30 -35.74
CA ASP A 655 5.99 9.97 -35.66
C ASP A 655 5.34 9.73 -34.29
N LEU A 656 4.16 9.11 -34.30
CA LEU A 656 3.43 8.68 -33.10
C LEU A 656 4.33 7.90 -32.14
N GLY A 657 4.21 8.20 -30.85
CA GLY A 657 4.99 7.58 -29.78
C GLY A 657 4.93 6.06 -29.77
N CYS A 658 6.06 5.39 -29.56
CA CYS A 658 6.13 3.92 -29.55
C CYS A 658 5.70 3.27 -28.22
N ASP A 659 5.54 4.05 -27.14
CA ASP A 659 5.00 3.61 -25.84
C ASP A 659 3.73 4.39 -25.48
N LYS A 660 2.82 3.79 -24.71
CA LYS A 660 1.54 4.39 -24.30
C LYS A 660 1.72 5.32 -23.11
N THR A 661 1.10 6.50 -23.17
CA THR A 661 1.02 7.39 -22.00
C THR A 661 0.09 6.76 -20.96
N ARG A 662 0.67 6.23 -19.88
CA ARG A 662 -0.11 5.66 -18.78
C ARG A 662 -0.73 6.79 -17.97
N SER A 663 -2.06 6.84 -17.89
CA SER A 663 -2.84 7.87 -17.14
C SER A 663 -2.66 7.82 -15.62
N ARG A 664 -1.76 6.96 -15.11
CA ARG A 664 -1.44 6.77 -13.70
C ARG A 664 0.07 6.76 -13.53
N VAL A 665 0.59 7.72 -12.78
CA VAL A 665 1.93 7.65 -12.20
C VAL A 665 1.87 6.71 -11.01
N THR A 666 2.56 5.58 -11.07
CA THR A 666 2.82 4.73 -9.90
C THR A 666 3.92 5.39 -9.05
N LEU A 667 3.55 6.42 -8.30
CA LEU A 667 4.37 6.84 -7.15
C LEU A 667 4.33 5.66 -6.17
N GLN A 668 5.47 4.99 -5.99
CA GLN A 668 5.58 3.61 -5.48
C GLN A 668 4.88 3.32 -4.13
N GLU A 669 4.50 4.35 -3.37
CA GLU A 669 3.89 4.20 -2.03
C GLU A 669 2.69 5.15 -1.76
N TRP A 670 2.18 5.93 -2.73
CA TRP A 670 1.18 6.99 -2.43
C TRP A 670 -0.25 6.73 -2.92
N ASN A 671 -1.12 6.38 -1.97
CA ASN A 671 -2.58 6.42 -2.12
C ASN A 671 -3.16 7.77 -1.69
N ASP A 672 -4.25 8.19 -2.34
CA ASP A 672 -5.04 9.35 -1.88
C ASP A 672 -5.75 8.95 -0.57
N PRO A 673 -5.41 9.56 0.58
CA PRO A 673 -5.93 9.11 1.87
C PRO A 673 -7.38 9.54 2.12
N LEU A 674 -7.95 10.41 1.28
CA LEU A 674 -9.26 11.04 1.48
C LEU A 674 -10.09 11.10 0.18
N ASP A 675 -10.08 10.02 -0.61
CA ASP A 675 -10.96 9.90 -1.78
C ASP A 675 -12.41 9.61 -1.31
N HIS A 676 -13.19 10.67 -1.05
CA HIS A 676 -14.52 10.58 -0.45
C HIS A 676 -15.47 9.63 -1.20
N ASP A 677 -15.41 9.59 -2.53
CA ASP A 677 -16.27 8.74 -3.36
C ASP A 677 -15.85 7.26 -3.24
N LEU A 678 -14.54 6.99 -3.18
CA LEU A 678 -14.04 5.65 -2.88
C LEU A 678 -14.43 5.23 -1.46
N GLU A 679 -14.15 6.03 -0.43
CA GLU A 679 -14.45 5.66 0.96
C GLU A 679 -15.96 5.42 1.17
N ALA A 680 -16.82 6.24 0.55
CA ALA A 680 -18.26 6.01 0.54
C ALA A 680 -18.67 4.71 -0.18
N GLN A 681 -18.02 4.37 -1.31
CA GLN A 681 -18.19 3.08 -1.99
C GLN A 681 -17.74 1.89 -1.12
N LEU A 682 -16.61 2.01 -0.39
CA LEU A 682 -16.12 0.96 0.52
C LEU A 682 -17.12 0.74 1.67
N ILE A 683 -17.66 1.83 2.23
CA ILE A 683 -18.68 1.79 3.30
C ILE A 683 -20.00 1.20 2.78
N TYR A 684 -20.49 1.65 1.62
CA TYR A 684 -21.68 1.09 0.97
C TYR A 684 -21.58 -0.43 0.78
N ARG A 685 -20.46 -0.92 0.24
CA ARG A 685 -20.26 -2.36 0.03
C ARG A 685 -20.20 -3.16 1.33
N HIS A 686 -19.63 -2.60 2.40
CA HIS A 686 -19.69 -3.23 3.72
C HIS A 686 -21.13 -3.33 4.24
N LEU A 687 -21.87 -2.22 4.17
CA LEU A 687 -23.27 -2.14 4.57
C LEU A 687 -24.18 -3.10 3.78
N LEU A 688 -23.95 -3.24 2.47
CA LEU A 688 -24.62 -4.22 1.62
C LEU A 688 -24.31 -5.66 2.07
N GLY A 689 -23.07 -5.94 2.48
CA GLY A 689 -22.66 -7.25 3.01
C GLY A 689 -23.31 -7.61 4.36
N VAL A 690 -23.66 -6.62 5.19
CA VAL A 690 -24.38 -6.81 6.46
C VAL A 690 -25.88 -6.51 6.39
N GLU A 691 -26.41 -6.19 5.21
CA GLU A 691 -27.82 -5.83 4.99
C GLU A 691 -28.82 -6.85 5.58
N PRO A 692 -28.61 -8.18 5.49
CA PRO A 692 -29.51 -9.15 6.11
C PRO A 692 -29.62 -9.00 7.63
N ALA A 693 -28.49 -8.76 8.31
CA ALA A 693 -28.45 -8.55 9.76
C ALA A 693 -29.05 -7.19 10.16
N LEU A 694 -28.84 -6.14 9.35
CA LEU A 694 -29.50 -4.85 9.52
C LEU A 694 -31.02 -4.97 9.39
N ARG A 695 -31.52 -5.78 8.44
CA ARG A 695 -32.96 -6.07 8.27
C ARG A 695 -33.55 -6.91 9.40
N GLU A 696 -32.78 -7.80 10.00
CA GLU A 696 -33.19 -8.57 11.18
C GLU A 696 -33.32 -7.66 12.40
N LYS A 697 -32.28 -6.85 12.68
CA LYS A 697 -32.31 -5.83 13.75
C LYS A 697 -33.44 -4.81 13.57
N HIS A 698 -33.74 -4.41 12.34
CA HIS A 698 -34.88 -3.53 12.03
C HIS A 698 -36.22 -4.13 12.45
N ARG A 699 -36.43 -5.44 12.21
CA ARG A 699 -37.64 -6.16 12.65
C ARG A 699 -37.69 -6.32 14.17
N GLU A 700 -36.59 -6.66 14.81
CA GLU A 700 -36.52 -6.76 16.28
C GLU A 700 -36.90 -5.44 16.97
N LEU A 701 -36.33 -4.33 16.49
CA LEU A 701 -36.60 -2.99 17.02
C LEU A 701 -38.07 -2.57 16.76
N SER A 702 -38.60 -2.88 15.58
CA SER A 702 -40.00 -2.58 15.22
C SER A 702 -40.99 -3.40 16.06
N ALA A 703 -40.75 -4.70 16.25
CA ALA A 703 -41.58 -5.58 17.08
C ALA A 703 -41.55 -5.18 18.58
N GLY A 704 -40.41 -4.67 19.07
CA GLY A 704 -40.30 -4.13 20.42
C GLY A 704 -41.12 -2.85 20.65
N ILE A 705 -41.31 -2.04 19.61
CA ILE A 705 -42.13 -0.82 19.66
C ILE A 705 -43.64 -1.18 19.66
N GLU A 706 -44.07 -2.13 18.83
CA GLU A 706 -45.47 -2.60 18.82
C GLU A 706 -45.90 -3.25 20.13
N ALA A 707 -44.98 -3.90 20.85
CA ALA A 707 -45.24 -4.47 22.18
C ALA A 707 -45.27 -3.43 23.32
N GLY A 708 -44.95 -2.15 23.06
CA GLY A 708 -44.43 -1.23 24.07
C GLY A 708 -44.92 0.22 24.04
N SER A 709 -46.02 0.59 23.35
CA SER A 709 -46.67 1.89 23.57
C SER A 709 -48.10 1.98 23.03
N VAL A 710 -49.06 2.25 23.93
CA VAL A 710 -50.30 2.96 23.59
C VAL A 710 -50.08 4.43 23.99
N LEU A 711 -50.57 5.36 23.15
CA LEU A 711 -50.54 6.83 23.29
C LEU A 711 -49.29 7.57 22.76
N THR A 712 -49.38 8.09 21.53
CA THR A 712 -48.88 9.45 21.19
C THR A 712 -49.85 10.16 20.24
N GLY A 713 -50.01 11.48 20.41
CA GLY A 713 -50.90 12.32 19.61
C GLY A 713 -50.27 12.84 18.31
N PRO A 714 -50.96 13.73 17.56
CA PRO A 714 -50.55 14.14 16.22
C PRO A 714 -49.38 15.15 16.21
N GLY A 715 -48.17 14.62 16.31
CA GLY A 715 -46.92 15.28 15.91
C GLY A 715 -46.13 14.31 15.05
N GLY A 716 -45.51 14.79 13.97
CA GLY A 716 -44.89 13.92 12.95
C GLY A 716 -43.93 12.89 13.56
N ALA A 717 -44.10 11.62 13.18
CA ALA A 717 -43.28 10.52 13.70
C ALA A 717 -41.78 10.80 13.42
N PRO A 718 -40.87 10.51 14.37
CA PRO A 718 -39.44 10.60 14.13
C PRO A 718 -39.06 9.64 13.00
N GLU A 719 -38.38 10.16 11.97
CA GLU A 719 -37.94 9.35 10.84
C GLU A 719 -37.01 8.23 11.32
N ASP A 720 -37.37 6.97 11.02
CA ASP A 720 -36.54 5.80 11.33
C ASP A 720 -35.23 5.83 10.51
N PRO A 721 -34.06 6.04 11.14
CA PRO A 721 -32.80 6.17 10.42
C PRO A 721 -32.35 4.85 9.77
N LEU A 722 -32.79 3.70 10.30
CA LEU A 722 -32.46 2.39 9.76
C LEU A 722 -33.32 2.07 8.53
N ALA A 723 -34.59 2.47 8.53
CA ALA A 723 -35.43 2.44 7.32
C ALA A 723 -34.88 3.37 6.23
N GLN A 724 -34.42 4.58 6.57
CA GLN A 724 -33.74 5.49 5.63
C GLN A 724 -32.46 4.86 5.06
N LEU A 725 -31.63 4.25 5.90
CA LEU A 725 -30.41 3.56 5.45
C LEU A 725 -30.75 2.43 4.46
N LEU A 726 -31.74 1.59 4.79
CA LEU A 726 -32.19 0.48 3.93
C LEU A 726 -32.80 0.98 2.60
N GLN A 727 -33.35 2.18 2.54
CA GLN A 727 -33.75 2.83 1.28
C GLN A 727 -32.53 3.25 0.47
N VAL A 728 -31.60 3.98 1.07
CA VAL A 728 -30.38 4.47 0.40
C VAL A 728 -29.52 3.32 -0.15
N LEU A 729 -29.44 2.18 0.56
CA LEU A 729 -28.76 0.98 0.05
C LEU A 729 -29.44 0.40 -1.21
N ARG A 730 -30.78 0.43 -1.30
CA ARG A 730 -31.51 0.01 -2.51
C ARG A 730 -31.26 0.97 -3.67
N ASP A 731 -31.31 2.27 -3.43
CA ASP A 731 -31.10 3.29 -4.47
C ASP A 731 -29.68 3.20 -5.05
N LEU A 732 -28.67 3.01 -4.20
CA LEU A 732 -27.29 2.75 -4.62
C LEU A 732 -27.16 1.42 -5.38
N GLN A 733 -27.84 0.35 -4.94
CA GLN A 733 -27.82 -0.93 -5.64
C GLN A 733 -28.41 -0.81 -7.06
N GLU A 734 -29.49 -0.05 -7.23
CA GLU A 734 -30.10 0.19 -8.55
C GLU A 734 -29.23 1.10 -9.43
N ALA A 735 -28.57 2.11 -8.85
CA ALA A 735 -27.58 2.93 -9.56
C ALA A 735 -26.36 2.12 -10.04
N HIS A 736 -25.98 1.06 -9.31
CA HIS A 736 -24.96 0.10 -9.76
C HIS A 736 -25.46 -0.85 -10.87
N ARG A 737 -26.72 -1.29 -10.83
CA ARG A 737 -27.30 -2.21 -11.84
C ARG A 737 -27.61 -1.54 -13.17
N SER A 738 -28.12 -0.31 -13.12
CA SER A 738 -28.47 0.50 -14.31
C SER A 738 -27.26 1.03 -15.09
N SER A 739 -26.04 0.85 -14.56
CA SER A 739 -24.80 1.21 -15.25
C SER A 739 -24.45 0.19 -16.35
N PRO A 740 -24.25 0.60 -17.61
CA PRO A 740 -23.87 -0.32 -18.68
C PRO A 740 -22.49 -0.95 -18.43
N ALA A 741 -22.42 -2.27 -18.55
CA ALA A 741 -21.15 -2.99 -18.64
C ALA A 741 -20.49 -2.67 -20.00
N SER A 742 -19.68 -1.62 -20.03
CA SER A 742 -18.96 -1.18 -21.24
C SER A 742 -18.21 -2.32 -21.91
N SER A 743 -18.55 -2.59 -23.17
CA SER A 743 -17.74 -3.33 -24.13
C SER A 743 -16.31 -2.74 -24.23
N PRO A 744 -15.33 -3.49 -24.73
CA PRO A 744 -13.99 -2.94 -24.99
C PRO A 744 -14.08 -1.73 -25.92
N PRO A 745 -13.22 -0.71 -25.75
CA PRO A 745 -13.28 0.49 -26.56
C PRO A 745 -12.93 0.16 -28.02
N SER A 746 -13.93 0.17 -28.90
CA SER A 746 -13.69 0.44 -30.31
C SER A 746 -13.33 1.92 -30.43
N GLU A 747 -12.09 2.21 -30.81
CA GLU A 747 -11.64 3.57 -31.08
C GLU A 747 -12.49 4.19 -32.20
N PRO A 748 -13.17 5.33 -31.98
CA PRO A 748 -13.76 6.08 -33.07
C PRO A 748 -12.62 6.80 -33.79
N SER A 749 -12.33 6.36 -35.02
CA SER A 749 -11.38 7.00 -35.94
C SER A 749 -11.90 8.37 -36.40
N CYS A 750 -11.89 9.36 -35.52
CA CYS A 750 -12.24 10.74 -35.86
C CYS A 750 -11.00 11.47 -36.40
N LEU A 751 -10.82 11.41 -37.71
CA LEU A 751 -10.00 12.36 -38.45
C LEU A 751 -10.60 13.76 -38.27
N LEU A 752 -9.86 14.67 -37.63
CA LEU A 752 -10.15 16.10 -37.63
C LEU A 752 -9.08 16.80 -38.47
N GLU A 753 -9.49 17.27 -39.64
CA GLU A 753 -8.67 18.03 -40.57
C GLU A 753 -8.21 19.35 -39.92
N LEU A 754 -6.90 19.58 -39.90
CA LEU A 754 -6.34 20.90 -39.58
C LEU A 754 -6.26 21.72 -40.86
N GLN A 755 -7.16 22.71 -41.01
CA GLN A 755 -7.03 23.75 -42.03
C GLN A 755 -5.97 24.78 -41.58
N THR A 756 -4.87 24.82 -42.34
CA THR A 756 -3.91 25.93 -42.56
C THR A 756 -3.43 26.76 -41.36
#